data_AF-A0A290ZT16-F1
#
_entry.id   AF-A0A290ZT16-F1
#
_cell.length_a   1.000
_cell.length_b   1.000
_cell.length_c   1.000
_cell.angle_alpha   90.00
_cell.angle_beta   90.00
_cell.angle_gamma   90.00
#
_symmetry.space_group_name_H-M   'P 1'
#
loop_
_entity.id
_entity.type
_entity.pdbx_description
1 polymer ?
#
loop_
_entity_poly.entity_id
_entity_poly.type
_entity_poly.pdbx_seq_one_letter_code
_entity_poly.pdbx_strand_id
1 'polypeptide(L)'
;MKPHAFVAMPFGTKPGPDGRPIDFNRVYDEYIAPALAEAGFEVFRADREQRAGDIRTDMFQELLMSDLVVADLTLDNPNVWYELGVRHALRARGVILVQGPRPTQPFDTYTDRKLHYALQDGAPDPASLEADRRALAAMARATQSEWTGERVSPVYGLLPNLREPDWKTLLLAQANAFNAAYREWAGRTEIARRKLRPGDILVLADETPTRALRVEAKITAGEALLKLRHHDFALEQFEDALELDPSCKRAREKKVVCLGRLGRYEEASEWVHRLTEDFPADPEVWALLGRVEKDNWIARWRRDGTSGTELRTAAAGEDAALAEAIAPYHRAFIADPSHHFSGINALTLNLLRRHLGGKASDTVIGNLAGGVLWAALTAQERDHKDYWARASHAELCLLVDPLATVREAYGTAVAAANRDWFALDSSRQTLRLLRDLEFRPAETAAALEILDREIARSTPPFEPCQVFLFSGHMIDDPRRPVPRFPTGKESIAAQGIARALDALGAGPGDLALTQGASGGDILFLEACRARGLRLHLMLPLDEPEFIDRSVLPSAGGQQWRDRYYAIRGGLQDPPRIMPVELGPPPRTGGDGRADPFERCNLWLLYTALAWGIDKVRFICLWNGEGGDGPGGTAHMYREVKRRTGRVTWLDTRTLW
;
A
#
# COMPACT_ATOMS: atom_id res chain seq x y z
N MET A 1 -7.56 -6.92 -9.77
CA MET A 1 -8.82 -7.66 -9.50
C MET A 1 -10.00 -6.77 -9.90
N LYS A 2 -11.13 -7.34 -10.34
CA LYS A 2 -12.31 -6.58 -10.83
C LYS A 2 -13.14 -6.01 -9.66
N PRO A 3 -13.82 -4.85 -9.80
CA PRO A 3 -14.80 -4.36 -8.83
C PRO A 3 -15.98 -5.35 -8.66
N HIS A 4 -16.58 -5.40 -7.47
CA HIS A 4 -17.62 -6.39 -7.14
C HIS A 4 -19.03 -5.79 -7.24
N ALA A 5 -19.96 -6.47 -7.92
CA ALA A 5 -21.35 -6.03 -8.07
C ALA A 5 -22.34 -7.09 -7.53
N PHE A 6 -23.14 -6.71 -6.54
CA PHE A 6 -24.22 -7.52 -6.00
C PHE A 6 -25.54 -7.21 -6.72
N VAL A 7 -26.26 -8.25 -7.14
CA VAL A 7 -27.55 -8.14 -7.81
C VAL A 7 -28.68 -8.57 -6.87
N ALA A 8 -29.47 -7.58 -6.44
CA ALA A 8 -30.70 -7.73 -5.66
C ALA A 8 -31.89 -7.90 -6.62
N MET A 9 -32.37 -9.13 -6.83
CA MET A 9 -33.46 -9.41 -7.77
C MET A 9 -34.30 -10.64 -7.38
N PRO A 10 -35.54 -10.78 -7.90
CA PRO A 10 -36.28 -12.05 -7.82
C PRO A 10 -35.51 -13.19 -8.52
N PHE A 11 -35.74 -14.44 -8.10
CA PHE A 11 -35.12 -15.62 -8.71
C PHE A 11 -36.17 -16.57 -9.33
N GLY A 12 -35.75 -17.30 -10.37
CA GLY A 12 -36.61 -18.23 -11.10
C GLY A 12 -37.74 -17.56 -11.86
N THR A 13 -38.77 -18.33 -12.19
CA THR A 13 -39.97 -17.82 -12.87
C THR A 13 -40.99 -17.31 -11.86
N LYS A 14 -41.46 -16.08 -12.02
CA LYS A 14 -42.45 -15.44 -11.14
C LYS A 14 -43.59 -14.83 -11.95
N PRO A 15 -44.83 -14.77 -11.44
CA PRO A 15 -45.90 -14.04 -12.10
C PRO A 15 -45.56 -12.55 -12.15
N GLY A 16 -45.65 -11.97 -13.35
CA GLY A 16 -45.53 -10.55 -13.64
C GLY A 16 -46.70 -9.74 -13.09
N PRO A 17 -46.64 -8.40 -13.17
CA PRO A 17 -47.73 -7.54 -12.75
C PRO A 17 -49.06 -7.78 -13.51
N ASP A 18 -48.97 -8.32 -14.72
CA ASP A 18 -50.10 -8.72 -15.57
C ASP A 18 -50.48 -10.21 -15.41
N GLY A 19 -49.85 -10.92 -14.48
CA GLY A 19 -50.03 -12.34 -14.21
C GLY A 19 -49.27 -13.28 -15.17
N ARG A 20 -48.61 -12.77 -16.21
CA ARG A 20 -47.81 -13.60 -17.13
C ARG A 20 -46.47 -13.96 -16.50
N PRO A 21 -45.92 -15.17 -16.74
CA PRO A 21 -44.65 -15.56 -16.15
C PRO A 21 -43.48 -14.71 -16.69
N ILE A 22 -42.61 -14.27 -15.79
CA ILE A 22 -41.32 -13.63 -16.09
C ILE A 22 -40.21 -14.53 -15.56
N ASP A 23 -39.22 -14.85 -16.41
CA ASP A 23 -38.05 -15.64 -16.08
C ASP A 23 -36.88 -14.74 -15.67
N PHE A 24 -36.70 -14.57 -14.35
CA PHE A 24 -35.63 -13.75 -13.80
C PHE A 24 -34.25 -14.40 -13.90
N ASN A 25 -34.16 -15.70 -14.18
CA ASN A 25 -32.86 -16.31 -14.50
C ASN A 25 -32.38 -15.82 -15.87
N ARG A 26 -33.28 -15.76 -16.85
CA ARG A 26 -32.97 -15.17 -18.17
C ARG A 26 -32.66 -13.68 -18.08
N VAL A 27 -33.40 -12.91 -17.27
CA VAL A 27 -33.05 -11.49 -17.02
C VAL A 27 -31.63 -11.34 -16.46
N TYR A 28 -31.21 -12.22 -15.54
CA TYR A 28 -29.86 -12.19 -15.00
C TYR A 28 -28.80 -12.60 -16.04
N ASP A 29 -28.95 -13.79 -16.63
CA ASP A 29 -27.95 -14.41 -17.51
C ASP A 29 -27.83 -13.71 -18.87
N GLU A 30 -28.94 -13.14 -19.36
CA GLU A 30 -28.97 -12.48 -20.66
C GLU A 30 -28.84 -10.97 -20.54
N TYR A 31 -29.30 -10.29 -19.49
CA TYR A 31 -29.24 -8.82 -19.41
C TYR A 31 -28.22 -8.33 -18.38
N ILE A 32 -28.47 -8.58 -17.09
CA ILE A 32 -27.75 -7.90 -16.00
C ILE A 32 -26.28 -8.36 -15.92
N ALA A 33 -26.03 -9.66 -15.85
CA ALA A 33 -24.67 -10.17 -15.65
C ALA A 33 -23.73 -9.87 -16.83
N PRO A 34 -24.13 -10.04 -18.11
CA PRO A 34 -23.29 -9.66 -19.24
C PRO A 34 -22.97 -8.16 -19.26
N ALA A 35 -23.95 -7.29 -18.99
CA ALA A 35 -23.75 -5.85 -18.99
C ALA A 35 -22.75 -5.40 -17.92
N LEU A 36 -22.88 -5.93 -16.70
CA LEU A 36 -21.96 -5.61 -15.60
C LEU A 36 -20.56 -6.20 -15.83
N ALA A 37 -20.47 -7.41 -16.40
CA ALA A 37 -19.19 -8.02 -16.76
C ALA A 37 -18.46 -7.22 -17.85
N GLU A 38 -19.18 -6.69 -18.84
CA GLU A 38 -18.67 -5.78 -19.86
C GLU A 38 -18.22 -4.43 -19.26
N ALA A 39 -18.93 -3.95 -18.22
CA ALA A 39 -18.51 -2.80 -17.43
C ALA A 39 -17.29 -3.07 -16.54
N GLY A 40 -16.78 -4.30 -16.53
CA GLY A 40 -15.57 -4.68 -15.81
C GLY A 40 -15.82 -5.24 -14.41
N PHE A 41 -17.07 -5.49 -14.01
CA PHE A 41 -17.40 -6.04 -12.69
C PHE A 41 -17.30 -7.57 -12.62
N GLU A 42 -16.96 -8.05 -11.44
CA GLU A 42 -17.28 -9.40 -11.00
C GLU A 42 -18.70 -9.39 -10.42
N VAL A 43 -19.60 -10.16 -11.04
CA VAL A 43 -21.04 -10.09 -10.77
C VAL A 43 -21.47 -11.24 -9.87
N PHE A 44 -22.25 -10.94 -8.84
CA PHE A 44 -22.71 -11.90 -7.86
C PHE A 44 -24.22 -11.79 -7.62
N ARG A 45 -24.88 -12.94 -7.47
CA ARG A 45 -26.29 -13.11 -7.10
C ARG A 45 -26.40 -14.21 -6.04
N ALA A 46 -27.11 -13.93 -4.95
CA ALA A 46 -27.06 -14.73 -3.71
C ALA A 46 -27.47 -16.21 -3.89
N ASP A 47 -28.34 -16.55 -4.83
CA ASP A 47 -28.80 -17.92 -5.09
C ASP A 47 -27.79 -18.80 -5.85
N ARG A 48 -26.68 -18.23 -6.37
CA ARG A 48 -25.61 -18.98 -7.06
C ARG A 48 -24.50 -19.47 -6.13
N GLU A 49 -24.52 -19.13 -4.85
CA GLU A 49 -23.55 -19.62 -3.87
C GLU A 49 -23.91 -21.06 -3.45
N GLN A 50 -23.06 -22.03 -3.80
CA GLN A 50 -23.22 -23.44 -3.42
C GLN A 50 -22.64 -23.75 -2.01
N ARG A 51 -22.20 -22.75 -1.24
CA ARG A 51 -21.54 -22.95 0.06
C ARG A 51 -22.55 -23.14 1.18
N ALA A 52 -22.20 -23.99 2.15
CA ALA A 52 -22.95 -24.14 3.39
C ALA A 52 -22.68 -22.94 4.33
N GLY A 53 -23.73 -22.20 4.70
CA GLY A 53 -23.70 -21.01 5.56
C GLY A 53 -25.11 -20.40 5.76
N ASP A 54 -25.24 -19.39 6.64
CA ASP A 54 -26.49 -18.63 6.77
C ASP A 54 -26.53 -17.52 5.72
N ILE A 55 -27.29 -17.77 4.65
CA ILE A 55 -27.49 -16.88 3.48
C ILE A 55 -27.75 -15.41 3.89
N ARG A 56 -28.39 -15.18 5.04
CA ARG A 56 -28.70 -13.83 5.53
C ARG A 56 -27.48 -13.06 6.04
N THR A 57 -26.51 -13.73 6.66
CA THR A 57 -25.30 -13.06 7.15
C THR A 57 -24.46 -12.58 5.97
N ASP A 58 -24.31 -13.41 4.94
CA ASP A 58 -23.54 -13.11 3.72
C ASP A 58 -24.17 -11.96 2.90
N MET A 59 -25.52 -11.89 2.84
CA MET A 59 -26.25 -10.82 2.14
C MET A 59 -25.94 -9.41 2.68
N PHE A 60 -25.96 -9.21 4.00
CA PHE A 60 -25.64 -7.89 4.58
C PHE A 60 -24.19 -7.49 4.36
N GLN A 61 -23.26 -8.47 4.34
CA GLN A 61 -21.88 -8.19 3.98
C GLN A 61 -21.80 -7.68 2.55
N GLU A 62 -22.51 -8.31 1.61
CA GLU A 62 -22.51 -7.87 0.22
C GLU A 62 -23.12 -6.47 0.05
N LEU A 63 -24.23 -6.17 0.72
CA LEU A 63 -24.81 -4.83 0.69
C LEU A 63 -23.88 -3.76 1.27
N LEU A 64 -23.04 -4.11 2.24
CA LEU A 64 -22.05 -3.20 2.81
C LEU A 64 -20.80 -3.08 1.92
N MET A 65 -20.29 -4.20 1.39
CA MET A 65 -18.94 -4.30 0.81
C MET A 65 -18.90 -4.19 -0.71
N SER A 66 -19.99 -4.53 -1.41
CA SER A 66 -20.05 -4.44 -2.86
C SER A 66 -19.79 -3.01 -3.35
N ASP A 67 -19.01 -2.91 -4.42
CA ASP A 67 -18.74 -1.65 -5.10
C ASP A 67 -20.03 -1.13 -5.73
N LEU A 68 -20.86 -2.01 -6.27
CA LEU A 68 -22.15 -1.67 -6.87
C LEU A 68 -23.24 -2.63 -6.39
N VAL A 69 -24.42 -2.10 -6.10
CA VAL A 69 -25.65 -2.89 -5.96
C VAL A 69 -26.59 -2.55 -7.12
N VAL A 70 -27.02 -3.57 -7.86
CA VAL A 70 -28.09 -3.42 -8.85
C VAL A 70 -29.36 -4.02 -8.27
N ALA A 71 -30.42 -3.20 -8.14
CA ALA A 71 -31.71 -3.64 -7.63
C ALA A 71 -32.75 -3.69 -8.76
N ASP A 72 -33.36 -4.87 -8.95
CA ASP A 72 -34.43 -5.10 -9.91
C ASP A 72 -35.81 -4.86 -9.27
N LEU A 73 -36.45 -3.76 -9.68
CA LEU A 73 -37.73 -3.30 -9.13
C LEU A 73 -38.93 -3.67 -10.01
N THR A 74 -38.78 -4.67 -10.90
CA THR A 74 -39.87 -5.11 -11.79
C THR A 74 -41.08 -5.61 -11.02
N LEU A 75 -40.86 -6.29 -9.89
CA LEU A 75 -41.90 -6.79 -9.00
C LEU A 75 -41.79 -6.17 -7.61
N ASP A 76 -42.92 -6.13 -6.90
CA ASP A 76 -42.96 -5.74 -5.49
C ASP A 76 -42.48 -6.90 -4.60
N ASN A 77 -41.18 -7.20 -4.68
CA ASN A 77 -40.54 -8.26 -3.93
C ASN A 77 -40.03 -7.71 -2.57
N PRO A 78 -40.58 -8.18 -1.43
CA PRO A 78 -40.18 -7.70 -0.11
C PRO A 78 -38.69 -7.83 0.20
N ASN A 79 -38.02 -8.87 -0.32
CA ASN A 79 -36.59 -9.07 -0.08
C ASN A 79 -35.76 -8.00 -0.78
N VAL A 80 -36.07 -7.70 -2.05
CA VAL A 80 -35.36 -6.67 -2.82
C VAL A 80 -35.57 -5.29 -2.19
N TRP A 81 -36.78 -4.99 -1.71
CA TRP A 81 -37.06 -3.74 -0.98
C TRP A 81 -36.24 -3.62 0.30
N TYR A 82 -36.15 -4.70 1.05
CA TYR A 82 -35.36 -4.74 2.28
C TYR A 82 -33.87 -4.53 2.00
N GLU A 83 -33.31 -5.25 1.01
CA GLU A 83 -31.91 -5.12 0.57
C GLU A 83 -31.57 -3.70 0.09
N LEU A 84 -32.45 -3.10 -0.71
CA LEU A 84 -32.29 -1.72 -1.19
C LEU A 84 -32.28 -0.71 -0.04
N GLY A 85 -33.23 -0.83 0.90
CA GLY A 85 -33.30 0.06 2.07
C GLY A 85 -32.05 -0.04 2.95
N VAL A 86 -31.57 -1.26 3.19
CA VAL A 86 -30.33 -1.51 3.93
C VAL A 86 -29.14 -0.89 3.19
N ARG A 87 -29.01 -1.09 1.88
CA ARG A 87 -27.92 -0.49 1.10
C ARG A 87 -27.95 1.04 1.17
N HIS A 88 -29.13 1.65 1.03
CA HIS A 88 -29.28 3.11 1.15
C HIS A 88 -28.87 3.63 2.54
N ALA A 89 -29.12 2.87 3.61
CA ALA A 89 -28.72 3.25 4.96
C ALA A 89 -27.20 3.06 5.21
N LEU A 90 -26.62 1.98 4.69
CA LEU A 90 -25.22 1.64 4.93
C LEU A 90 -24.25 2.42 4.03
N ARG A 91 -24.63 2.75 2.80
CA ARG A 91 -23.74 3.41 1.84
C ARG A 91 -24.43 4.62 1.22
N ALA A 92 -23.68 5.70 1.07
CA ALA A 92 -24.18 6.93 0.46
C ALA A 92 -24.33 6.82 -1.06
N ARG A 93 -23.81 5.75 -1.68
CA ARG A 93 -23.58 5.63 -3.13
C ARG A 93 -23.59 4.18 -3.63
N GLY A 94 -23.43 4.03 -4.95
CA GLY A 94 -23.17 2.74 -5.59
C GLY A 94 -24.41 1.86 -5.68
N VAL A 95 -25.53 2.45 -6.10
CA VAL A 95 -26.79 1.75 -6.36
C VAL A 95 -27.26 2.12 -7.76
N ILE A 96 -27.66 1.12 -8.54
CA ILE A 96 -28.37 1.28 -9.80
C ILE A 96 -29.71 0.57 -9.70
N LEU A 97 -30.78 1.24 -10.10
CA LEU A 97 -32.12 0.68 -10.16
C LEU A 97 -32.42 0.25 -11.60
N VAL A 98 -32.87 -0.99 -11.78
CA VAL A 98 -33.39 -1.49 -13.06
C VAL A 98 -34.84 -1.90 -12.92
N GLN A 99 -35.62 -1.80 -14.00
CA GLN A 99 -37.05 -2.04 -13.95
C GLN A 99 -37.61 -2.52 -15.30
N GLY A 100 -38.26 -3.67 -15.30
CA GLY A 100 -39.07 -4.15 -16.41
C GLY A 100 -40.45 -3.48 -16.45
N PRO A 101 -41.35 -3.93 -17.34
CA PRO A 101 -42.70 -3.39 -17.44
C PRO A 101 -43.50 -3.58 -16.13
N ARG A 102 -44.04 -2.48 -15.57
CA ARG A 102 -44.95 -2.49 -14.43
C ARG A 102 -45.99 -1.35 -14.50
N PRO A 103 -47.19 -1.51 -13.91
CA PRO A 103 -48.30 -0.56 -14.08
C PRO A 103 -48.19 0.71 -13.22
N THR A 104 -47.49 0.62 -12.08
CA THR A 104 -47.37 1.72 -11.11
C THR A 104 -45.93 1.86 -10.66
N GLN A 105 -45.52 3.09 -10.34
CA GLN A 105 -44.19 3.38 -9.80
C GLN A 105 -44.23 3.34 -8.26
N PRO A 106 -43.23 2.72 -7.59
CA PRO A 106 -43.14 2.72 -6.13
C PRO A 106 -42.92 4.12 -5.55
N PHE A 107 -43.69 4.49 -4.53
CA PHE A 107 -43.74 5.86 -4.01
C PHE A 107 -42.42 6.39 -3.44
N ASP A 108 -41.62 5.57 -2.76
CA ASP A 108 -40.38 6.07 -2.13
C ASP A 108 -39.19 6.17 -3.11
N THR A 109 -39.30 5.56 -4.31
CA THR A 109 -38.22 5.56 -5.32
C THR A 109 -38.67 6.17 -6.64
N TYR A 110 -39.87 6.74 -6.76
CA TYR A 110 -40.41 7.21 -8.05
C TYR A 110 -39.56 8.30 -8.71
N THR A 111 -38.92 9.17 -7.92
CA THR A 111 -38.00 10.22 -8.41
C THR A 111 -36.62 9.68 -8.77
N ASP A 112 -36.27 8.50 -8.29
CA ASP A 112 -34.95 7.93 -8.50
C ASP A 112 -34.80 7.49 -9.95
N ARG A 113 -33.63 7.78 -10.52
CA ARG A 113 -33.30 7.39 -11.88
C ARG A 113 -33.22 5.87 -11.98
N LYS A 114 -33.97 5.28 -12.91
CA LYS A 114 -33.98 3.83 -13.17
C LYS A 114 -33.75 3.54 -14.65
N LEU A 115 -33.03 2.46 -14.95
CA LEU A 115 -32.94 1.93 -16.31
C LEU A 115 -34.11 0.98 -16.56
N HIS A 116 -34.81 1.19 -17.67
CA HIS A 116 -35.90 0.33 -18.07
C HIS A 116 -35.42 -0.68 -19.09
N TYR A 117 -35.86 -1.93 -18.97
CA TYR A 117 -35.59 -2.99 -19.95
C TYR A 117 -36.90 -3.61 -20.44
N ALA A 118 -36.92 -4.08 -21.68
CA ALA A 118 -38.12 -4.67 -22.27
C ALA A 118 -38.16 -6.19 -22.09
N LEU A 119 -39.39 -6.73 -22.08
CA LEU A 119 -39.65 -8.16 -21.99
C LEU A 119 -40.48 -8.62 -23.19
N GLN A 120 -40.09 -9.75 -23.78
CA GLN A 120 -40.86 -10.52 -24.76
C GLN A 120 -41.06 -11.95 -24.23
N ASP A 121 -42.31 -12.40 -24.13
CA ASP A 121 -42.68 -13.73 -23.65
C ASP A 121 -42.02 -14.12 -22.30
N GLY A 122 -41.92 -13.14 -21.39
CA GLY A 122 -41.37 -13.35 -20.04
C GLY A 122 -39.85 -13.31 -19.94
N ALA A 123 -39.12 -13.02 -21.02
CA ALA A 123 -37.66 -12.91 -21.03
C ALA A 123 -37.21 -11.57 -21.65
N PRO A 124 -35.92 -11.17 -21.52
CA PRO A 124 -35.44 -9.94 -22.14
C PRO A 124 -35.73 -9.89 -23.64
N ASP A 125 -36.29 -8.78 -24.12
CA ASP A 125 -36.65 -8.61 -25.53
C ASP A 125 -35.39 -8.62 -26.42
N PRO A 126 -35.22 -9.58 -27.35
CA PRO A 126 -34.06 -9.64 -28.23
C PRO A 126 -33.85 -8.37 -29.07
N ALA A 127 -34.92 -7.62 -29.37
CA ALA A 127 -34.84 -6.41 -30.17
C ALA A 127 -34.20 -5.23 -29.42
N SER A 128 -34.33 -5.15 -28.08
CA SER A 128 -33.76 -4.08 -27.26
C SER A 128 -32.56 -4.53 -26.41
N LEU A 129 -32.36 -5.83 -26.21
CA LEU A 129 -31.41 -6.39 -25.24
C LEU A 129 -30.00 -5.77 -25.34
N GLU A 130 -29.48 -5.60 -26.55
CA GLU A 130 -28.13 -5.05 -26.75
C GLU A 130 -28.06 -3.54 -26.46
N ALA A 131 -29.16 -2.81 -26.65
CA ALA A 131 -29.25 -1.41 -26.22
C ALA A 131 -29.36 -1.32 -24.69
N ASP A 132 -30.17 -2.18 -24.08
CA ASP A 132 -30.37 -2.23 -22.63
C ASP A 132 -29.05 -2.60 -21.91
N ARG A 133 -28.34 -3.62 -22.39
CA ARG A 133 -27.01 -3.99 -21.88
C ARG A 133 -26.03 -2.83 -21.92
N ARG A 134 -25.92 -2.14 -23.06
CA ARG A 134 -25.03 -0.98 -23.20
C ARG A 134 -25.42 0.16 -22.27
N ALA A 135 -26.71 0.40 -22.06
CA ALA A 135 -27.18 1.42 -21.12
C ALA A 135 -26.81 1.09 -19.67
N LEU A 136 -27.00 -0.17 -19.24
CA LEU A 136 -26.60 -0.63 -17.92
C LEU A 136 -25.07 -0.60 -17.74
N ALA A 137 -24.31 -1.07 -18.72
CA ALA A 137 -22.86 -1.03 -18.69
C ALA A 137 -22.33 0.42 -18.60
N ALA A 138 -22.92 1.35 -19.38
CA ALA A 138 -22.57 2.76 -19.33
C ALA A 138 -22.88 3.40 -17.98
N MET A 139 -24.07 3.14 -17.41
CA MET A 139 -24.43 3.65 -16.09
C MET A 139 -23.55 3.04 -14.98
N ALA A 140 -23.20 1.75 -15.08
CA ALA A 140 -22.28 1.11 -14.14
C ALA A 140 -20.89 1.75 -14.16
N ARG A 141 -20.33 1.99 -15.35
CA ARG A 141 -19.04 2.71 -15.52
C ARG A 141 -19.12 4.14 -14.97
N ALA A 142 -20.20 4.87 -15.26
CA ALA A 142 -20.40 6.25 -14.78
C ALA A 142 -20.53 6.33 -13.26
N THR A 143 -21.36 5.47 -12.66
CA THR A 143 -21.51 5.35 -11.19
C THR A 143 -20.20 5.00 -10.52
N GLN A 144 -19.35 4.21 -11.18
CA GLN A 144 -18.02 3.88 -10.68
C GLN A 144 -17.05 5.08 -10.77
N SER A 145 -17.03 5.80 -11.90
CA SER A 145 -16.13 6.95 -12.10
C SER A 145 -16.49 8.15 -11.22
N GLU A 146 -17.77 8.33 -10.90
CA GLU A 146 -18.27 9.44 -10.08
C GLU A 146 -18.42 9.08 -8.59
N TRP A 147 -17.73 8.02 -8.13
CA TRP A 147 -17.85 7.54 -6.75
C TRP A 147 -17.58 8.63 -5.69
N THR A 148 -16.95 9.73 -6.05
CA THR A 148 -16.54 10.82 -5.16
C THR A 148 -17.34 12.11 -5.36
N GLY A 149 -18.26 12.15 -6.35
CA GLY A 149 -19.19 13.25 -6.65
C GLY A 149 -20.35 13.42 -5.66
N GLU A 150 -21.59 13.44 -6.11
CA GLU A 150 -22.77 13.61 -5.25
C GLU A 150 -23.17 12.36 -4.46
N ARG A 151 -23.77 12.54 -3.27
CA ARG A 151 -24.39 11.45 -2.52
C ARG A 151 -25.69 11.07 -3.22
N VAL A 152 -25.82 9.82 -3.65
CA VAL A 152 -26.96 9.33 -4.44
C VAL A 152 -28.01 8.67 -3.55
N SER A 153 -27.63 8.17 -2.38
CA SER A 153 -28.57 7.58 -1.44
C SER A 153 -29.55 8.63 -0.89
N PRO A 154 -30.87 8.39 -0.97
CA PRO A 154 -31.87 9.31 -0.43
C PRO A 154 -31.72 9.49 1.08
N VAL A 155 -31.26 8.47 1.81
CA VAL A 155 -31.03 8.53 3.26
C VAL A 155 -29.95 9.56 3.60
N TYR A 156 -28.83 9.54 2.87
CA TYR A 156 -27.72 10.48 3.11
C TYR A 156 -27.98 11.88 2.55
N GLY A 157 -28.90 12.01 1.58
CA GLY A 157 -29.43 13.30 1.14
C GLY A 157 -30.30 13.97 2.19
N LEU A 158 -31.12 13.19 2.91
CA LEU A 158 -32.01 13.69 3.97
C LEU A 158 -31.30 13.85 5.32
N LEU A 159 -30.23 13.10 5.57
CA LEU A 159 -29.45 13.12 6.81
C LEU A 159 -28.00 13.54 6.52
N PRO A 160 -27.69 14.84 6.38
CA PRO A 160 -26.39 15.31 5.91
C PRO A 160 -25.23 14.95 6.86
N ASN A 161 -25.52 14.80 8.15
CA ASN A 161 -24.54 14.42 9.17
C ASN A 161 -24.36 12.91 9.35
N LEU A 162 -25.14 12.09 8.64
CA LEU A 162 -24.96 10.64 8.66
C LEU A 162 -23.60 10.29 8.02
N ARG A 163 -22.83 9.43 8.72
CA ARG A 163 -21.54 8.92 8.25
C ARG A 163 -21.71 7.46 7.87
N GLU A 164 -21.06 7.05 6.78
CA GLU A 164 -20.97 5.62 6.45
C GLU A 164 -20.36 4.87 7.64
N PRO A 165 -20.90 3.70 8.02
CA PRO A 165 -20.40 2.97 9.16
C PRO A 165 -19.02 2.40 8.86
N ASP A 166 -18.18 2.31 9.90
CA ASP A 166 -16.89 1.63 9.77
C ASP A 166 -17.11 0.13 9.59
N TRP A 167 -16.98 -0.34 8.35
CA TRP A 167 -17.17 -1.73 7.98
C TRP A 167 -16.29 -2.68 8.80
N LYS A 168 -15.12 -2.25 9.30
CA LYS A 168 -14.26 -3.08 10.14
C LYS A 168 -14.95 -3.43 11.45
N THR A 169 -15.53 -2.43 12.11
CA THR A 169 -16.26 -2.65 13.36
C THR A 169 -17.47 -3.55 13.17
N LEU A 170 -18.13 -3.45 12.00
CA LEU A 170 -19.32 -4.24 11.69
C LEU A 170 -19.00 -5.69 11.29
N LEU A 171 -17.98 -5.91 10.46
CA LEU A 171 -17.70 -7.20 9.82
C LEU A 171 -16.62 -8.02 10.51
N LEU A 172 -15.71 -7.39 11.28
CA LEU A 172 -14.64 -8.11 11.99
C LEU A 172 -15.08 -8.64 13.37
N ALA A 173 -16.26 -8.24 13.85
CA ALA A 173 -16.81 -8.71 15.13
C ALA A 173 -17.34 -10.15 15.06
N GLN A 174 -17.82 -10.60 13.90
CA GLN A 174 -18.35 -11.95 13.69
C GLN A 174 -17.34 -12.84 12.95
N ALA A 175 -17.27 -14.13 13.32
CA ALA A 175 -16.43 -15.10 12.62
C ALA A 175 -17.10 -15.50 11.28
N ASN A 176 -16.59 -14.99 10.17
CA ASN A 176 -17.03 -15.31 8.81
C ASN A 176 -15.82 -15.43 7.86
N ALA A 177 -16.05 -15.89 6.64
CA ALA A 177 -15.00 -16.12 5.64
C ALA A 177 -14.25 -14.83 5.28
N PHE A 178 -14.94 -13.69 5.26
CA PHE A 178 -14.35 -12.38 5.02
C PHE A 178 -13.36 -11.98 6.13
N ASN A 179 -13.76 -12.14 7.39
CA ASN A 179 -12.91 -11.89 8.57
C ASN A 179 -11.69 -12.82 8.58
N ALA A 180 -11.89 -14.11 8.28
CA ALA A 180 -10.79 -15.07 8.18
C ALA A 180 -9.77 -14.66 7.10
N ALA A 181 -10.24 -14.33 5.89
CA ALA A 181 -9.39 -13.88 4.79
C ALA A 181 -8.65 -12.57 5.12
N TYR A 182 -9.35 -11.61 5.74
CA TYR A 182 -8.74 -10.36 6.20
C TYR A 182 -7.66 -10.61 7.26
N ARG A 183 -7.93 -11.41 8.29
CA ARG A 183 -6.97 -11.73 9.35
C ARG A 183 -5.75 -12.47 8.80
N GLU A 184 -5.94 -13.38 7.85
CA GLU A 184 -4.86 -14.08 7.17
C GLU A 184 -3.97 -13.10 6.38
N TRP A 185 -4.57 -12.24 5.56
CA TRP A 185 -3.86 -11.21 4.81
C TRP A 185 -3.12 -10.23 5.74
N ALA A 186 -3.79 -9.71 6.78
CA ALA A 186 -3.21 -8.78 7.73
C ALA A 186 -2.06 -9.43 8.51
N GLY A 187 -2.22 -10.69 8.92
CA GLY A 187 -1.18 -11.48 9.56
C GLY A 187 0.06 -11.64 8.68
N ARG A 188 -0.11 -11.96 7.38
CA ARG A 188 1.01 -12.05 6.43
C ARG A 188 1.72 -10.71 6.23
N THR A 189 0.95 -9.62 6.11
CA THR A 189 1.51 -8.27 5.98
C THR A 189 2.34 -7.89 7.20
N GLU A 190 1.86 -8.22 8.41
CA GLU A 190 2.62 -7.97 9.64
C GLU A 190 3.87 -8.85 9.75
N ILE A 191 3.80 -10.12 9.33
CA ILE A 191 4.99 -11.00 9.24
C ILE A 191 6.01 -10.41 8.28
N ALA A 192 5.59 -9.98 7.09
CA ALA A 192 6.47 -9.35 6.09
C ALA A 192 7.12 -8.08 6.64
N ARG A 193 6.35 -7.22 7.32
CA ARG A 193 6.86 -6.01 7.99
C ARG A 193 7.92 -6.35 9.04
N ARG A 194 7.66 -7.32 9.92
CA ARG A 194 8.62 -7.77 10.95
C ARG A 194 9.89 -8.37 10.37
N LYS A 195 9.78 -9.06 9.23
CA LYS A 195 10.92 -9.61 8.49
C LYS A 195 11.62 -8.56 7.59
N LEU A 196 11.18 -7.30 7.60
CA LEU A 196 11.70 -6.21 6.76
C LEU A 196 11.63 -6.54 5.25
N ARG A 197 10.48 -7.05 4.79
CA ARG A 197 10.27 -7.52 3.41
C ARG A 197 9.24 -6.64 2.67
N PRO A 198 9.65 -5.46 2.19
CA PRO A 198 8.76 -4.52 1.50
C PRO A 198 8.15 -5.09 0.20
N GLY A 199 8.87 -5.94 -0.53
CA GLY A 199 8.34 -6.59 -1.75
C GLY A 199 7.12 -7.47 -1.48
N ASP A 200 7.09 -8.17 -0.35
CA ASP A 200 5.99 -9.05 0.06
C ASP A 200 4.74 -8.21 0.36
N ILE A 201 4.94 -7.08 1.04
CA ILE A 201 3.89 -6.13 1.40
C ILE A 201 3.25 -5.55 0.14
N LEU A 202 4.05 -5.18 -0.87
CA LEU A 202 3.55 -4.65 -2.14
C LEU A 202 2.70 -5.67 -2.90
N VAL A 203 3.12 -6.94 -2.99
CA VAL A 203 2.31 -7.99 -3.64
C VAL A 203 0.99 -8.20 -2.88
N LEU A 204 1.06 -8.32 -1.55
CA LEU A 204 -0.13 -8.56 -0.72
C LEU A 204 -1.14 -7.40 -0.78
N ALA A 205 -0.67 -6.15 -0.96
CA ALA A 205 -1.55 -5.00 -1.12
C ALA A 205 -2.39 -5.04 -2.41
N ASP A 206 -1.82 -5.56 -3.51
CA ASP A 206 -2.48 -5.64 -4.82
C ASP A 206 -3.50 -6.78 -4.92
N GLU A 207 -3.48 -7.74 -3.98
CA GLU A 207 -4.22 -8.99 -4.06
C GLU A 207 -5.51 -9.03 -3.22
N THR A 208 -5.96 -7.89 -2.72
CA THR A 208 -7.16 -7.84 -1.87
C THR A 208 -8.47 -7.82 -2.69
N PRO A 209 -9.53 -8.52 -2.21
CA PRO A 209 -10.67 -8.86 -3.07
C PRO A 209 -11.70 -7.75 -3.27
N THR A 210 -11.90 -6.87 -2.29
CA THR A 210 -12.89 -5.78 -2.38
C THR A 210 -12.19 -4.42 -2.41
N ARG A 211 -12.84 -3.38 -2.93
CA ARG A 211 -12.24 -2.04 -2.95
C ARG A 211 -11.97 -1.48 -1.56
N ALA A 212 -12.86 -1.69 -0.59
CA ALA A 212 -12.64 -1.25 0.78
C ALA A 212 -11.44 -1.95 1.42
N LEU A 213 -11.24 -3.25 1.13
CA LEU A 213 -10.02 -3.96 1.51
C LEU A 213 -8.80 -3.44 0.76
N ARG A 214 -8.91 -3.07 -0.51
CA ARG A 214 -7.82 -2.46 -1.28
C ARG A 214 -7.36 -1.14 -0.69
N VAL A 215 -8.28 -0.23 -0.35
CA VAL A 215 -7.94 1.03 0.34
C VAL A 215 -7.20 0.73 1.64
N GLU A 216 -7.72 -0.19 2.45
CA GLU A 216 -7.07 -0.57 3.71
C GLU A 216 -5.69 -1.18 3.50
N ALA A 217 -5.58 -2.06 2.51
CA ALA A 217 -4.36 -2.78 2.20
C ALA A 217 -3.27 -1.85 1.71
N LYS A 218 -3.63 -0.91 0.83
CA LYS A 218 -2.75 0.14 0.33
C LYS A 218 -2.29 1.06 1.46
N ILE A 219 -3.17 1.49 2.36
CA ILE A 219 -2.76 2.30 3.52
C ILE A 219 -1.85 1.51 4.46
N THR A 220 -2.19 0.26 4.78
CA THR A 220 -1.38 -0.59 5.66
C THR A 220 0.01 -0.85 5.07
N ALA A 221 0.07 -1.11 3.76
CA ALA A 221 1.32 -1.27 3.03
C ALA A 221 2.15 0.01 3.04
N GLY A 222 1.54 1.15 2.75
CA GLY A 222 2.19 2.46 2.80
C GLY A 222 2.77 2.76 4.19
N GLU A 223 2.03 2.47 5.27
CA GLU A 223 2.52 2.67 6.64
C GLU A 223 3.68 1.74 6.99
N ALA A 224 3.64 0.50 6.52
CA ALA A 224 4.73 -0.44 6.71
C ALA A 224 5.97 -0.02 5.92
N LEU A 225 5.81 0.41 4.66
CA LEU A 225 6.89 0.95 3.82
C LEU A 225 7.50 2.24 4.39
N LEU A 226 6.66 3.12 4.94
CA LEU A 226 7.10 4.34 5.63
C LEU A 226 7.98 4.00 6.84
N LYS A 227 7.59 2.99 7.65
CA LYS A 227 8.43 2.48 8.76
C LYS A 227 9.76 1.91 8.26
N LEU A 228 9.77 1.29 7.08
CA LEU A 228 10.99 0.77 6.44
C LEU A 228 11.80 1.85 5.70
N ARG A 229 11.36 3.12 5.72
CA ARG A 229 11.96 4.27 5.01
C ARG A 229 11.97 4.17 3.49
N HIS A 230 11.06 3.39 2.93
CA HIS A 230 10.80 3.34 1.49
C HIS A 230 9.73 4.39 1.13
N HIS A 231 10.08 5.67 1.28
CA HIS A 231 9.12 6.78 1.21
C HIS A 231 8.45 6.93 -0.17
N ASP A 232 9.17 6.68 -1.27
CA ASP A 232 8.61 6.72 -2.63
C ASP A 232 7.52 5.66 -2.81
N PHE A 233 7.79 4.40 -2.45
CA PHE A 233 6.80 3.33 -2.54
C PHE A 233 5.66 3.54 -1.55
N ALA A 234 5.94 4.07 -0.35
CA ALA A 234 4.90 4.42 0.60
C ALA A 234 3.95 5.47 0.00
N LEU A 235 4.50 6.51 -0.64
CA LEU A 235 3.73 7.53 -1.35
C LEU A 235 2.85 6.93 -2.44
N GLU A 236 3.41 6.07 -3.31
CA GLU A 236 2.63 5.37 -4.34
C GLU A 236 1.44 4.61 -3.74
N GLN A 237 1.64 3.90 -2.62
CA GLN A 237 0.53 3.18 -1.99
C GLN A 237 -0.53 4.11 -1.40
N PHE A 238 -0.15 5.26 -0.83
CA PHE A 238 -1.13 6.24 -0.36
C PHE A 238 -1.85 6.94 -1.52
N GLU A 239 -1.18 7.15 -2.66
CA GLU A 239 -1.79 7.68 -3.87
C GLU A 239 -2.78 6.68 -4.47
N ASP A 240 -2.42 5.40 -4.60
CA ASP A 240 -3.34 4.33 -4.98
C ASP A 240 -4.57 4.27 -4.06
N ALA A 241 -4.36 4.42 -2.74
CA ALA A 241 -5.45 4.47 -1.78
C ALA A 241 -6.36 5.69 -2.00
N LEU A 242 -5.79 6.84 -2.38
CA LEU A 242 -6.53 8.08 -2.65
C LEU A 242 -7.19 8.11 -4.02
N GLU A 243 -6.67 7.39 -5.02
CA GLU A 243 -7.40 7.15 -6.27
C GLU A 243 -8.68 6.34 -6.00
N LEU A 244 -8.59 5.39 -5.07
CA LEU A 244 -9.73 4.60 -4.64
C LEU A 244 -10.65 5.38 -3.69
N ASP A 245 -10.13 6.13 -2.73
CA ASP A 245 -10.93 6.97 -1.82
C ASP A 245 -10.21 8.30 -1.57
N PRO A 246 -10.48 9.33 -2.38
CA PRO A 246 -9.87 10.64 -2.21
C PRO A 246 -10.21 11.30 -0.88
N SER A 247 -11.26 10.88 -0.18
CA SER A 247 -11.71 11.45 1.10
C SER A 247 -11.01 10.83 2.31
N CYS A 248 -10.21 9.78 2.11
CA CYS A 248 -9.55 9.07 3.19
C CYS A 248 -8.52 9.96 3.91
N LYS A 249 -8.93 10.56 5.03
CA LYS A 249 -8.08 11.43 5.86
C LYS A 249 -6.72 10.78 6.18
N ARG A 250 -6.73 9.52 6.63
CA ARG A 250 -5.52 8.79 7.00
C ARG A 250 -4.54 8.69 5.83
N ALA A 251 -5.01 8.39 4.62
CA ALA A 251 -4.15 8.33 3.44
C ALA A 251 -3.59 9.71 3.05
N ARG A 252 -4.40 10.78 3.13
CA ARG A 252 -3.97 12.16 2.89
C ARG A 252 -2.86 12.60 3.86
N GLU A 253 -3.03 12.32 5.16
CA GLU A 253 -2.03 12.63 6.18
C GLU A 253 -0.71 11.91 5.92
N LYS A 254 -0.77 10.61 5.62
CA LYS A 254 0.45 9.84 5.35
C LYS A 254 1.12 10.23 4.03
N LYS A 255 0.35 10.66 3.02
CA LYS A 255 0.90 11.27 1.80
C LYS A 255 1.72 12.51 2.12
N VAL A 256 1.21 13.43 2.94
CA VAL A 256 1.97 14.60 3.40
C VAL A 256 3.26 14.19 4.11
N VAL A 257 3.20 13.18 4.99
CA VAL A 257 4.42 12.67 5.66
C VAL A 257 5.43 12.15 4.64
N CYS A 258 5.01 11.40 3.62
CA CYS A 258 5.92 10.90 2.58
C CYS A 258 6.53 12.04 1.77
N LEU A 259 5.73 13.00 1.31
CA LEU A 259 6.20 14.17 0.56
C LEU A 259 7.27 14.95 1.35
N GLY A 260 7.03 15.21 2.65
CA GLY A 260 8.02 15.86 3.51
C GLY A 260 9.31 15.04 3.67
N ARG A 261 9.20 13.70 3.79
CA ARG A 261 10.38 12.81 3.86
C ARG A 261 11.16 12.70 2.54
N LEU A 262 10.52 13.02 1.42
CA LEU A 262 11.12 13.09 0.09
C LEU A 262 11.65 14.49 -0.24
N GLY A 263 11.53 15.47 0.67
CA GLY A 263 11.96 16.85 0.45
C GLY A 263 11.04 17.66 -0.47
N ARG A 264 9.83 17.15 -0.77
CA ARG A 264 8.82 17.80 -1.61
C ARG A 264 7.92 18.70 -0.74
N TYR A 265 8.51 19.71 -0.12
CA TYR A 265 7.89 20.49 0.95
C TYR A 265 6.72 21.36 0.46
N GLU A 266 6.84 21.97 -0.71
CA GLU A 266 5.79 22.81 -1.29
C GLU A 266 4.52 22.00 -1.56
N GLU A 267 4.69 20.81 -2.15
CA GLU A 267 3.57 19.88 -2.36
C GLU A 267 2.97 19.39 -1.04
N ALA A 268 3.82 19.06 -0.06
CA ALA A 268 3.37 18.66 1.27
C ALA A 268 2.53 19.76 1.94
N SER A 269 2.96 21.03 1.81
CA SER A 269 2.29 22.20 2.37
C SER A 269 0.90 22.42 1.74
N GLU A 270 0.78 22.32 0.41
CA GLU A 270 -0.52 22.43 -0.27
C GLU A 270 -1.52 21.35 0.19
N TRP A 271 -1.05 20.10 0.32
CA TRP A 271 -1.90 19.00 0.77
C TRP A 271 -2.35 19.14 2.23
N VAL A 272 -1.46 19.57 3.13
CA VAL A 272 -1.82 19.72 4.54
C VAL A 272 -2.67 20.97 4.80
N HIS A 273 -2.54 22.04 4.00
CA HIS A 273 -3.45 23.18 4.08
C HIS A 273 -4.90 22.78 3.79
N ARG A 274 -5.16 22.01 2.73
CA ARG A 274 -6.50 21.46 2.47
C ARG A 274 -7.01 20.59 3.62
N LEU A 275 -6.15 19.81 4.27
CA LEU A 275 -6.53 19.07 5.47
C LEU A 275 -6.91 20.00 6.63
N THR A 276 -6.20 21.11 6.84
CA THR A 276 -6.55 22.08 7.90
C THR A 276 -7.87 22.80 7.64
N GLU A 277 -8.28 22.96 6.38
CA GLU A 277 -9.59 23.51 6.00
C GLU A 277 -10.70 22.49 6.27
N ASP A 278 -10.49 21.22 5.89
CA ASP A 278 -11.43 20.12 6.10
C ASP A 278 -11.57 19.75 7.60
N PHE A 279 -10.49 19.88 8.38
CA PHE A 279 -10.39 19.46 9.78
C PHE A 279 -9.83 20.58 10.69
N PRO A 280 -10.52 21.73 10.83
CA PRO A 280 -9.96 22.93 11.45
C PRO A 280 -9.71 22.84 12.96
N ALA A 281 -10.26 21.82 13.63
CA ALA A 281 -10.11 21.56 15.07
C ALA A 281 -9.26 20.32 15.38
N ASP A 282 -8.70 19.65 14.37
CA ASP A 282 -7.96 18.40 14.57
C ASP A 282 -6.47 18.68 14.90
N PRO A 283 -6.00 18.35 16.12
CA PRO A 283 -4.64 18.64 16.54
C PRO A 283 -3.57 17.90 15.72
N GLU A 284 -3.85 16.69 15.22
CA GLU A 284 -2.89 15.90 14.44
C GLU A 284 -2.62 16.56 13.09
N VAL A 285 -3.66 17.10 12.45
CA VAL A 285 -3.54 17.81 11.17
C VAL A 285 -2.73 19.10 11.33
N TRP A 286 -2.98 19.87 12.39
CA TRP A 286 -2.19 21.08 12.68
C TRP A 286 -0.74 20.76 13.04
N ALA A 287 -0.49 19.68 13.79
CA ALA A 287 0.86 19.22 14.09
C ALA A 287 1.60 18.74 12.84
N LEU A 288 0.89 18.16 11.87
CA LEU A 288 1.43 17.76 10.59
C LEU A 288 1.85 18.96 9.74
N LEU A 289 1.05 20.04 9.70
CA LEU A 289 1.46 21.30 9.05
C LEU A 289 2.71 21.87 9.72
N GLY A 290 2.74 21.89 11.06
CA GLY A 290 3.94 22.33 11.81
C GLY A 290 5.18 21.52 11.48
N ARG A 291 5.05 20.20 11.25
CA ARG A 291 6.16 19.34 10.80
C ARG A 291 6.65 19.75 9.42
N VAL A 292 5.74 19.91 8.46
CA VAL A 292 6.11 20.28 7.07
C VAL A 292 6.85 21.61 7.07
N GLU A 293 6.30 22.62 7.74
CA GLU A 293 6.91 23.95 7.77
C GLU A 293 8.24 23.96 8.56
N LYS A 294 8.37 23.15 9.61
CA LYS A 294 9.64 22.95 10.31
C LYS A 294 10.70 22.34 9.39
N ASP A 295 10.36 21.27 8.68
CA ASP A 295 11.31 20.57 7.80
C ASP A 295 11.70 21.47 6.61
N ASN A 296 10.74 22.23 6.06
CA ASN A 296 10.96 23.26 5.05
C ASN A 296 11.91 24.36 5.56
N TRP A 297 11.67 24.90 6.76
CA TRP A 297 12.57 25.86 7.40
C TRP A 297 13.99 25.31 7.52
N ILE A 298 14.17 24.06 7.99
CA ILE A 298 15.49 23.42 8.09
C ILE A 298 16.19 23.32 6.72
N ALA A 299 15.45 22.94 5.68
CA ALA A 299 16.00 22.76 4.33
C ALA A 299 16.54 24.06 3.70
N ARG A 300 16.03 25.23 4.11
CA ARG A 300 16.46 26.54 3.58
C ARG A 300 17.88 26.93 3.99
N TRP A 301 18.31 26.54 5.20
CA TRP A 301 19.59 26.99 5.76
C TRP A 301 20.61 25.86 5.96
N ARG A 302 20.17 24.61 6.15
CA ARG A 302 21.07 23.51 6.51
C ARG A 302 21.87 23.02 5.30
N ARG A 303 23.20 23.06 5.41
CA ARG A 303 24.14 22.57 4.39
C ARG A 303 25.19 21.68 5.02
N ASP A 304 25.49 20.55 4.37
CA ASP A 304 26.52 19.63 4.83
C ASP A 304 27.91 20.29 4.76
N GLY A 305 28.80 19.93 5.71
CA GLY A 305 30.18 20.42 5.75
C GLY A 305 30.34 21.89 6.19
N THR A 306 29.26 22.55 6.63
CA THR A 306 29.26 23.94 7.11
C THR A 306 29.51 23.99 8.62
N SER A 307 30.17 25.04 9.12
CA SER A 307 30.42 25.18 10.57
C SER A 307 29.14 25.52 11.35
N GLY A 308 29.08 25.18 12.64
CA GLY A 308 27.90 25.43 13.49
C GLY A 308 27.54 26.92 13.59
N THR A 309 28.54 27.80 13.61
CA THR A 309 28.32 29.25 13.62
C THR A 309 27.69 29.76 12.33
N GLU A 310 28.12 29.27 11.17
CA GLU A 310 27.53 29.63 9.88
C GLU A 310 26.10 29.09 9.73
N LEU A 311 25.86 27.85 10.16
CA LEU A 311 24.51 27.25 10.19
C LEU A 311 23.56 28.07 11.07
N ARG A 312 24.01 28.49 12.26
CA ARG A 312 23.24 29.34 13.15
C ARG A 312 22.91 30.69 12.51
N THR A 313 23.87 31.35 11.88
CA THR A 313 23.63 32.63 11.19
C THR A 313 22.64 32.47 10.04
N ALA A 314 22.75 31.41 9.24
CA ALA A 314 21.81 31.13 8.15
C ALA A 314 20.39 30.86 8.69
N ALA A 315 20.27 30.05 9.75
CA ALA A 315 18.99 29.76 10.38
C ALA A 315 18.31 31.01 10.97
N ALA A 316 19.09 31.92 11.56
CA ALA A 316 18.59 33.20 12.08
C ALA A 316 18.04 34.12 10.97
N GLY A 317 18.59 34.01 9.75
CA GLY A 317 18.06 34.72 8.58
C GLY A 317 16.65 34.27 8.16
N GLU A 318 16.19 33.14 8.66
CA GLU A 318 14.91 32.51 8.30
C GLU A 318 13.84 32.62 9.41
N ASP A 319 13.89 33.67 10.24
CA ASP A 319 12.98 33.88 11.39
C ASP A 319 11.49 33.83 11.02
N ALA A 320 11.12 34.37 9.86
CA ALA A 320 9.73 34.36 9.40
C ALA A 320 9.23 32.92 9.14
N ALA A 321 10.03 32.10 8.45
CA ALA A 321 9.69 30.70 8.21
C ALA A 321 9.66 29.89 9.52
N LEU A 322 10.55 30.20 10.47
CA LEU A 322 10.51 29.61 11.81
C LEU A 322 9.21 29.99 12.57
N ALA A 323 8.72 31.21 12.41
CA ALA A 323 7.45 31.64 13.01
C ALA A 323 6.25 30.87 12.42
N GLU A 324 6.22 30.69 11.10
CA GLU A 324 5.20 29.90 10.40
C GLU A 324 5.24 28.41 10.81
N ALA A 325 6.42 27.86 11.11
CA ALA A 325 6.55 26.51 11.65
C ALA A 325 6.04 26.36 13.10
N ILE A 326 6.15 27.41 13.92
CA ILE A 326 5.72 27.40 15.33
C ILE A 326 4.19 27.43 15.46
N ALA A 327 3.51 28.27 14.67
CA ALA A 327 2.10 28.57 14.86
C ALA A 327 1.17 27.32 14.79
N PRO A 328 1.33 26.39 13.83
CA PRO A 328 0.52 25.18 13.74
C PRO A 328 0.69 24.25 14.95
N TYR A 329 1.93 24.06 15.44
CA TYR A 329 2.17 23.26 16.64
C TYR A 329 1.52 23.87 17.88
N HIS A 330 1.62 25.20 18.05
CA HIS A 330 0.97 25.89 19.15
C HIS A 330 -0.55 25.75 19.09
N ARG A 331 -1.14 25.90 17.89
CA ARG A 331 -2.58 25.70 17.66
C ARG A 331 -3.03 24.27 17.97
N ALA A 332 -2.27 23.26 17.53
CA ALA A 332 -2.54 21.86 17.84
C ALA A 332 -2.56 21.61 19.35
N PHE A 333 -1.58 22.15 20.09
CA PHE A 333 -1.50 21.96 21.54
C PHE A 333 -2.60 22.70 22.32
N ILE A 334 -3.06 23.85 21.84
CA ILE A 334 -4.23 24.54 22.41
C ILE A 334 -5.50 23.71 22.19
N ALA A 335 -5.66 23.12 21.00
CA ALA A 335 -6.84 22.32 20.67
C ALA A 335 -6.92 21.03 21.50
N ASP A 336 -5.77 20.40 21.76
CA ASP A 336 -5.65 19.24 22.64
C ASP A 336 -4.39 19.31 23.54
N PRO A 337 -4.54 19.75 24.79
CA PRO A 337 -3.44 19.80 25.75
C PRO A 337 -2.85 18.45 26.15
N SER A 338 -3.47 17.32 25.76
CA SER A 338 -2.87 16.00 25.95
C SER A 338 -1.86 15.63 24.85
N HIS A 339 -1.86 16.38 23.75
CA HIS A 339 -1.02 16.16 22.58
C HIS A 339 0.42 16.69 22.80
N HIS A 340 1.15 16.04 23.71
CA HIS A 340 2.50 16.45 24.13
C HIS A 340 3.50 16.62 22.97
N PHE A 341 3.32 15.90 21.85
CA PHE A 341 4.15 16.01 20.66
C PHE A 341 4.11 17.42 20.02
N SER A 342 2.92 18.02 19.90
CA SER A 342 2.82 19.38 19.34
C SER A 342 3.35 20.40 20.34
N GLY A 343 3.07 20.21 21.62
CA GLY A 343 3.56 21.08 22.69
C GLY A 343 5.10 21.12 22.74
N ILE A 344 5.78 19.97 22.71
CA ILE A 344 7.25 19.92 22.77
C ILE A 344 7.87 20.56 21.52
N ASN A 345 7.33 20.32 20.32
CA ASN A 345 7.83 20.96 19.11
C ASN A 345 7.60 22.49 19.13
N ALA A 346 6.45 22.97 19.60
CA ALA A 346 6.19 24.40 19.77
C ALA A 346 7.20 25.01 20.75
N LEU A 347 7.48 24.35 21.87
CA LEU A 347 8.44 24.82 22.87
C LEU A 347 9.86 24.88 22.31
N THR A 348 10.33 23.78 21.70
CA THR A 348 11.65 23.67 21.09
C THR A 348 11.88 24.78 20.06
N LEU A 349 10.92 24.97 19.15
CA LEU A 349 11.06 26.00 18.11
C LEU A 349 10.99 27.43 18.66
N ASN A 350 10.18 27.71 19.69
CA ASN A 350 10.18 29.03 20.36
C ASN A 350 11.52 29.31 21.06
N LEU A 351 12.10 28.32 21.74
CA LEU A 351 13.40 28.47 22.39
C LEU A 351 14.55 28.63 21.38
N LEU A 352 14.50 27.89 20.26
CA LEU A 352 15.43 28.08 19.16
C LEU A 352 15.28 29.46 18.53
N ARG A 353 14.04 29.92 18.29
CA ARG A 353 13.80 31.27 17.77
C ARG A 353 14.41 32.34 18.66
N ARG A 354 14.25 32.22 19.99
CA ARG A 354 14.90 33.11 20.97
C ARG A 354 16.43 33.03 20.92
N HIS A 355 16.98 31.82 20.85
CA HIS A 355 18.43 31.58 20.73
C HIS A 355 19.04 32.18 19.46
N LEU A 356 18.27 32.19 18.37
CA LEU A 356 18.66 32.77 17.08
C LEU A 356 18.47 34.30 17.02
N GLY A 357 18.02 34.95 18.10
CA GLY A 357 17.81 36.40 18.17
C GLY A 357 16.43 36.86 17.67
N GLY A 358 15.53 35.93 17.36
CA GLY A 358 14.14 36.20 17.00
C GLY A 358 13.26 36.54 18.21
N LYS A 359 12.05 37.03 17.94
CA LYS A 359 11.07 37.37 18.99
C LYS A 359 10.31 36.12 19.46
N ALA A 360 10.39 35.80 20.74
CA ALA A 360 9.57 34.77 21.39
C ALA A 360 9.02 35.30 22.72
N SER A 361 7.77 34.96 23.05
CA SER A 361 7.11 35.43 24.28
C SER A 361 7.49 34.53 25.47
N ASP A 362 8.06 35.12 26.53
CA ASP A 362 8.40 34.37 27.75
C ASP A 362 7.16 33.78 28.42
N THR A 363 6.01 34.44 28.34
CA THR A 363 4.74 33.90 28.82
C THR A 363 4.33 32.65 28.04
N VAL A 364 4.45 32.68 26.72
CA VAL A 364 4.14 31.51 25.87
C VAL A 364 5.10 30.37 26.17
N ILE A 365 6.41 30.64 26.29
CA ILE A 365 7.41 29.63 26.64
C ILE A 365 7.11 29.02 28.02
N GLY A 366 6.79 29.83 29.03
CA GLY A 366 6.43 29.35 30.36
C GLY A 366 5.19 28.46 30.37
N ASN A 367 4.14 28.87 29.65
CA ASN A 367 2.92 28.08 29.50
C ASN A 367 3.17 26.75 28.78
N LEU A 368 3.96 26.77 27.71
CA LEU A 368 4.34 25.57 26.97
C LEU A 368 5.17 24.61 27.84
N ALA A 369 6.16 25.11 28.58
CA ALA A 369 6.98 24.28 29.46
C ALA A 369 6.14 23.56 30.52
N GLY A 370 5.25 24.28 31.22
CA GLY A 370 4.35 23.68 32.21
C GLY A 370 3.33 22.71 31.59
N GLY A 371 2.75 23.09 30.46
CA GLY A 371 1.77 22.26 29.74
C GLY A 371 2.38 20.97 29.21
N VAL A 372 3.56 21.04 28.57
CA VAL A 372 4.27 19.87 28.05
C VAL A 372 4.69 18.93 29.18
N LEU A 373 5.19 19.48 30.31
CA LEU A 373 5.51 18.68 31.49
C LEU A 373 4.30 17.88 31.95
N TRP A 374 3.16 18.55 32.15
CA TRP A 374 1.93 17.92 32.58
C TRP A 374 1.46 16.85 31.60
N ALA A 375 1.41 17.17 30.31
CA ALA A 375 0.96 16.28 29.25
C ALA A 375 1.85 15.03 29.14
N ALA A 376 3.17 15.20 29.14
CA ALA A 376 4.13 14.11 29.02
C ALA A 376 4.11 13.19 30.26
N LEU A 377 4.01 13.74 31.47
CA LEU A 377 3.95 12.93 32.70
C LEU A 377 2.62 12.19 32.80
N THR A 378 1.50 12.83 32.48
CA THR A 378 0.19 12.17 32.49
C THR A 378 0.12 11.05 31.44
N ALA A 379 0.72 11.25 30.26
CA ALA A 379 0.83 10.19 29.26
C ALA A 379 1.67 8.99 29.77
N GLN A 380 2.79 9.26 30.46
CA GLN A 380 3.59 8.20 31.11
C GLN A 380 2.86 7.47 32.24
N GLU A 381 1.93 8.11 32.94
CA GLU A 381 1.09 7.45 33.94
C GLU A 381 0.04 6.53 33.29
N ARG A 382 -0.53 6.95 32.16
CA ARG A 382 -1.50 6.14 31.40
C ARG A 382 -0.83 4.91 30.76
N ASP A 383 0.37 5.08 30.23
CA ASP A 383 1.18 4.00 29.69
C ASP A 383 2.66 4.18 30.08
N HIS A 384 3.11 3.42 31.09
CA HIS A 384 4.49 3.44 31.55
C HIS A 384 5.51 3.00 30.48
N LYS A 385 5.07 2.37 29.38
CA LYS A 385 5.92 1.95 28.26
C LYS A 385 5.92 2.95 27.10
N ASP A 386 5.19 4.05 27.20
CA ASP A 386 5.16 5.07 26.14
C ASP A 386 6.53 5.77 26.02
N TYR A 387 7.27 5.36 24.98
CA TYR A 387 8.54 5.97 24.64
C TYR A 387 8.39 7.45 24.25
N TRP A 388 7.35 7.82 23.52
CA TRP A 388 7.20 9.18 22.98
C TRP A 388 6.89 10.19 24.08
N ALA A 389 6.11 9.80 25.08
CA ALA A 389 5.88 10.59 26.27
C ALA A 389 7.19 10.81 27.06
N ARG A 390 8.01 9.75 27.22
CA ARG A 390 9.32 9.84 27.86
C ARG A 390 10.33 10.66 27.07
N ALA A 391 10.34 10.53 25.74
CA ALA A 391 11.20 11.31 24.85
C ALA A 391 10.82 12.79 24.88
N SER A 392 9.52 13.12 24.91
CA SER A 392 9.05 14.51 25.04
C SER A 392 9.46 15.12 26.38
N HIS A 393 9.37 14.35 27.47
CA HIS A 393 9.87 14.77 28.78
C HIS A 393 11.40 14.95 28.81
N ALA A 394 12.15 14.03 28.21
CA ALA A 394 13.60 14.15 28.11
C ALA A 394 14.05 15.35 27.29
N GLU A 395 13.37 15.63 26.16
CA GLU A 395 13.59 16.83 25.36
C GLU A 395 13.26 18.08 26.18
N LEU A 396 12.14 18.12 26.90
CA LEU A 396 11.82 19.23 27.81
C LEU A 396 12.96 19.47 28.82
N CYS A 397 13.47 18.42 29.48
CA CYS A 397 14.60 18.55 30.40
C CYS A 397 15.84 19.12 29.71
N LEU A 398 16.15 18.70 28.49
CA LEU A 398 17.26 19.28 27.72
C LEU A 398 17.04 20.78 27.46
N LEU A 399 15.82 21.18 27.15
CA LEU A 399 15.50 22.57 26.85
C LEU A 399 15.67 23.48 28.08
N VAL A 400 15.27 23.07 29.28
CA VAL A 400 15.16 23.97 30.44
C VAL A 400 15.89 23.55 31.72
N ASP A 401 16.32 22.29 31.87
CA ASP A 401 16.92 21.78 33.11
C ASP A 401 18.46 21.65 33.05
N PRO A 402 19.16 21.55 34.19
CA PRO A 402 20.61 21.32 34.21
C PRO A 402 21.04 19.97 33.62
N LEU A 403 22.30 19.89 33.17
CA LEU A 403 22.91 18.71 32.55
C LEU A 403 22.69 17.38 33.31
N ALA A 404 22.67 17.40 34.65
CA ALA A 404 22.43 16.20 35.44
C ALA A 404 21.04 15.58 35.18
N THR A 405 20.00 16.41 35.17
CA THR A 405 18.62 16.01 34.88
C THR A 405 18.48 15.51 33.43
N VAL A 406 19.16 16.16 32.48
CA VAL A 406 19.16 15.75 31.06
C VAL A 406 19.68 14.32 30.90
N ARG A 407 20.79 13.98 31.57
CA ARG A 407 21.38 12.63 31.52
C ARG A 407 20.42 11.58 32.09
N GLU A 408 19.75 11.86 33.19
CA GLU A 408 18.78 10.96 33.81
C GLU A 408 17.56 10.75 32.91
N ALA A 409 16.99 11.84 32.38
CA ALA A 409 15.80 11.78 31.55
C ALA A 409 16.05 11.03 30.23
N TYR A 410 17.16 11.32 29.52
CA TYR A 410 17.53 10.57 28.31
C TYR A 410 17.88 9.12 28.61
N GLY A 411 18.55 8.83 29.74
CA GLY A 411 18.81 7.45 30.18
C GLY A 411 17.51 6.65 30.38
N THR A 412 16.50 7.28 30.98
CA THR A 412 15.17 6.69 31.17
C THR A 412 14.44 6.50 29.85
N ALA A 413 14.51 7.47 28.94
CA ALA A 413 13.86 7.40 27.64
C ALA A 413 14.42 6.28 26.76
N VAL A 414 15.76 6.14 26.65
CA VAL A 414 16.35 5.06 25.84
C VAL A 414 16.08 3.66 26.40
N ALA A 415 15.96 3.52 27.73
CA ALA A 415 15.57 2.26 28.35
C ALA A 415 14.14 1.83 27.95
N ALA A 416 13.22 2.80 27.82
CA ALA A 416 11.86 2.55 27.37
C ALA A 416 11.73 2.27 25.86
N ALA A 417 12.73 2.71 25.06
CA ALA A 417 12.73 2.46 23.62
C ALA A 417 12.83 0.96 23.26
N ASN A 418 13.28 0.11 24.19
CA ASN A 418 13.40 -1.34 24.00
C ASN A 418 14.12 -1.73 22.69
N ARG A 419 15.21 -1.01 22.37
CA ARG A 419 16.01 -1.16 21.13
C ARG A 419 15.24 -0.90 19.83
N ASP A 420 14.15 -0.13 19.88
CA ASP A 420 13.52 0.39 18.68
C ASP A 420 14.44 1.44 18.04
N TRP A 421 15.22 0.99 17.04
CA TRP A 421 16.14 1.83 16.30
C TRP A 421 15.45 3.04 15.66
N PHE A 422 14.20 2.89 15.20
CA PHE A 422 13.47 3.98 14.55
C PHE A 422 13.06 5.07 15.53
N ALA A 423 12.59 4.66 16.71
CA ALA A 423 12.25 5.58 17.78
C ALA A 423 13.49 6.39 18.22
N LEU A 424 14.63 5.70 18.39
CA LEU A 424 15.92 6.31 18.74
C LEU A 424 16.43 7.26 17.63
N ASP A 425 16.40 6.85 16.36
CA ASP A 425 16.83 7.70 15.25
C ASP A 425 15.97 8.96 15.10
N SER A 426 14.67 8.88 15.39
CA SER A 426 13.78 10.04 15.40
C SER A 426 14.21 11.09 16.44
N SER A 427 14.45 10.67 17.68
CA SER A 427 14.93 11.57 18.74
C SER A 427 16.33 12.13 18.42
N ARG A 428 17.18 11.33 17.76
CA ARG A 428 18.50 11.78 17.29
C ARG A 428 18.42 12.90 16.24
N GLN A 429 17.39 12.93 15.39
CA GLN A 429 17.21 14.00 14.39
C GLN A 429 17.02 15.37 15.05
N THR A 430 16.19 15.46 16.10
CA THR A 430 16.02 16.70 16.87
C THR A 430 17.32 17.12 17.54
N LEU A 431 18.05 16.19 18.17
CA LEU A 431 19.33 16.52 18.79
C LEU A 431 20.39 17.00 17.79
N ARG A 432 20.40 16.47 16.56
CA ARG A 432 21.27 16.97 15.49
C ARG A 432 20.90 18.40 15.09
N LEU A 433 19.62 18.74 15.05
CA LEU A 433 19.18 20.13 14.85
C LEU A 433 19.70 21.04 15.96
N LEU A 434 19.55 20.66 17.23
CA LEU A 434 20.04 21.46 18.36
C LEU A 434 21.57 21.62 18.32
N ARG A 435 22.30 20.56 17.96
CA ARG A 435 23.75 20.56 17.80
C ARG A 435 24.17 21.53 16.69
N ASP A 436 23.52 21.44 15.53
CA ASP A 436 23.86 22.26 14.35
C ASP A 436 23.64 23.76 14.61
N LEU A 437 22.75 24.10 15.54
CA LEU A 437 22.47 25.47 15.97
C LEU A 437 23.23 25.88 17.25
N GLU A 438 24.11 25.01 17.76
CA GLU A 438 24.86 25.18 19.00
C GLU A 438 23.96 25.52 20.20
N PHE A 439 22.75 24.96 20.24
CA PHE A 439 21.81 25.13 21.34
C PHE A 439 22.20 24.20 22.49
N ARG A 440 22.53 24.79 23.65
CA ARG A 440 22.91 24.07 24.88
C ARG A 440 23.91 22.93 24.62
N PRO A 441 25.13 23.25 24.16
CA PRO A 441 26.03 22.28 23.54
C PRO A 441 26.45 21.14 24.48
N ALA A 442 26.59 21.39 25.78
CA ALA A 442 26.97 20.35 26.75
C ALA A 442 25.84 19.33 26.96
N GLU A 443 24.60 19.81 27.12
CA GLU A 443 23.40 19.00 27.28
C GLU A 443 23.07 18.22 26.00
N THR A 444 23.12 18.90 24.85
CA THR A 444 22.88 18.28 23.55
C THR A 444 23.91 17.19 23.24
N ALA A 445 25.20 17.44 23.52
CA ALA A 445 26.24 16.43 23.32
C ALA A 445 26.05 15.21 24.23
N ALA A 446 25.69 15.42 25.51
CA ALA A 446 25.44 14.31 26.43
C ALA A 446 24.23 13.47 26.02
N ALA A 447 23.14 14.10 25.57
CA ALA A 447 21.96 13.40 25.07
C ALA A 447 22.26 12.59 23.79
N LEU A 448 23.04 13.17 22.85
CA LEU A 448 23.48 12.48 21.63
C LEU A 448 24.32 11.25 21.96
N GLU A 449 25.27 11.36 22.89
CA GLU A 449 26.12 10.25 23.29
C GLU A 449 25.31 9.06 23.83
N ILE A 450 24.30 9.33 24.66
CA ILE A 450 23.40 8.30 25.21
C ILE A 450 22.64 7.58 24.08
N LEU A 451 22.07 8.34 23.15
CA LEU A 451 21.31 7.81 22.02
C LEU A 451 22.19 7.02 21.04
N ASP A 452 23.34 7.57 20.64
CA ASP A 452 24.24 6.92 19.69
C ASP A 452 24.83 5.62 20.27
N ARG A 453 25.09 5.57 21.59
CA ARG A 453 25.50 4.34 22.26
C ARG A 453 24.45 3.24 22.19
N GLU A 454 23.17 3.58 22.35
CA GLU A 454 22.10 2.59 22.25
C GLU A 454 21.84 2.18 20.79
N ILE A 455 21.89 3.12 19.86
CA ILE A 455 21.81 2.84 18.41
C ILE A 455 22.94 1.91 17.97
N ALA A 456 24.18 2.12 18.41
CA ALA A 456 25.34 1.30 18.06
C ALA A 456 25.26 -0.16 18.57
N ARG A 457 24.41 -0.44 19.57
CA ARG A 457 24.13 -1.81 20.03
C ARG A 457 23.18 -2.57 19.09
N SER A 458 22.67 -1.90 18.05
CA SER A 458 21.84 -2.49 17.00
C SER A 458 22.71 -2.85 15.80
N THR A 459 22.50 -4.03 15.22
CA THR A 459 23.19 -4.41 13.97
C THR A 459 22.48 -3.72 12.80
N PRO A 460 23.16 -2.89 11.98
CA PRO A 460 22.54 -2.34 10.78
C PRO A 460 22.22 -3.48 9.80
N PRO A 461 21.05 -3.46 9.14
CA PRO A 461 20.69 -4.48 8.16
C PRO A 461 21.63 -4.44 6.95
N PHE A 462 21.83 -5.58 6.30
CA PHE A 462 22.51 -5.64 5.00
C PHE A 462 21.77 -4.77 4.00
N GLU A 463 22.49 -3.88 3.32
CA GLU A 463 21.95 -3.02 2.27
C GLU A 463 22.80 -3.19 1.00
N PRO A 464 22.22 -3.68 -0.12
CA PRO A 464 22.96 -3.90 -1.34
C PRO A 464 23.34 -2.58 -2.02
N CYS A 465 24.49 -2.56 -2.67
CA CYS A 465 24.91 -1.45 -3.54
C CYS A 465 24.07 -1.44 -4.83
N GLN A 466 23.93 -2.59 -5.50
CA GLN A 466 23.06 -2.81 -6.64
C GLN A 466 22.20 -4.06 -6.45
N VAL A 467 21.05 -4.09 -7.12
CA VAL A 467 20.16 -5.26 -7.16
C VAL A 467 20.01 -5.73 -8.59
N PHE A 468 20.56 -6.90 -8.89
CA PHE A 468 20.46 -7.57 -10.18
C PHE A 468 19.23 -8.47 -10.20
N LEU A 469 18.24 -8.07 -10.99
CA LEU A 469 17.01 -8.82 -11.22
C LEU A 469 17.15 -9.59 -12.54
N PHE A 470 16.80 -10.87 -12.55
CA PHE A 470 16.84 -11.70 -13.75
C PHE A 470 15.49 -12.35 -14.08
N SER A 471 15.20 -12.45 -15.36
CA SER A 471 14.12 -13.29 -15.92
C SER A 471 14.52 -13.73 -17.32
N GLY A 472 14.38 -15.02 -17.63
CA GLY A 472 14.79 -15.52 -18.94
C GLY A 472 14.17 -16.84 -19.32
N HIS A 473 14.46 -17.27 -20.55
CA HIS A 473 13.98 -18.56 -21.05
C HIS A 473 14.62 -19.73 -20.33
N MET A 474 13.82 -20.77 -20.11
CA MET A 474 14.33 -22.09 -19.81
C MET A 474 15.00 -22.72 -21.03
N ILE A 475 15.95 -23.62 -20.81
CA ILE A 475 16.35 -24.54 -21.89
C ILE A 475 15.11 -25.28 -22.38
N ASP A 476 14.97 -25.38 -23.69
CA ASP A 476 13.78 -25.98 -24.28
C ASP A 476 13.62 -27.46 -23.90
N ASP A 477 12.37 -27.89 -23.70
CA ASP A 477 12.00 -29.31 -23.73
C ASP A 477 12.35 -29.87 -25.12
N PRO A 478 12.95 -31.06 -25.23
CA PRO A 478 13.29 -31.67 -26.51
C PRO A 478 12.13 -31.78 -27.52
N ARG A 479 10.87 -31.76 -27.03
CA ARG A 479 9.64 -31.86 -27.83
C ARG A 479 9.09 -30.50 -28.26
N ARG A 480 9.75 -29.38 -27.92
CA ARG A 480 9.26 -28.05 -28.26
C ARG A 480 9.25 -27.84 -29.79
N PRO A 481 8.12 -27.47 -30.40
CA PRO A 481 8.04 -27.32 -31.86
C PRO A 481 8.87 -26.17 -32.42
N VAL A 482 8.90 -25.03 -31.70
CA VAL A 482 9.66 -23.84 -32.07
C VAL A 482 10.64 -23.53 -30.93
N PRO A 483 11.95 -23.79 -31.14
CA PRO A 483 12.98 -23.52 -30.14
C PRO A 483 13.07 -22.04 -29.78
N ARG A 484 13.18 -21.72 -28.49
CA ARG A 484 13.42 -20.37 -27.97
C ARG A 484 14.79 -20.26 -27.31
N PHE A 485 15.23 -21.31 -26.64
CA PHE A 485 16.56 -21.44 -26.04
C PHE A 485 17.03 -22.91 -26.11
N PRO A 486 17.58 -23.33 -27.26
CA PRO A 486 18.02 -24.71 -27.44
C PRO A 486 19.37 -24.98 -26.73
N THR A 487 19.61 -26.23 -26.34
CA THR A 487 20.80 -26.67 -25.57
C THR A 487 22.13 -26.22 -26.18
N GLY A 488 22.25 -26.23 -27.51
CA GLY A 488 23.49 -25.81 -28.20
C GLY A 488 23.85 -24.32 -28.02
N LYS A 489 22.95 -23.50 -27.46
CA LYS A 489 23.15 -22.07 -27.25
C LYS A 489 23.48 -21.71 -25.79
N GLU A 490 23.59 -22.70 -24.91
CA GLU A 490 23.87 -22.51 -23.48
C GLU A 490 25.13 -21.67 -23.23
N SER A 491 26.26 -22.02 -23.85
CA SER A 491 27.53 -21.30 -23.67
C SER A 491 27.45 -19.85 -24.13
N ILE A 492 26.73 -19.59 -25.24
CA ILE A 492 26.54 -18.23 -25.77
C ILE A 492 25.74 -17.38 -24.78
N ALA A 493 24.64 -17.93 -24.24
CA ALA A 493 23.84 -17.26 -23.23
C ALA A 493 24.63 -17.00 -21.94
N ALA A 494 25.38 -17.99 -21.45
CA ALA A 494 26.22 -17.85 -20.25
C ALA A 494 27.25 -16.72 -20.40
N GLN A 495 27.92 -16.66 -21.55
CA GLN A 495 28.87 -15.58 -21.85
C GLN A 495 28.19 -14.22 -21.99
N GLY A 496 27.00 -14.17 -22.60
CA GLY A 496 26.19 -12.96 -22.71
C GLY A 496 25.81 -12.40 -21.34
N ILE A 497 25.36 -13.26 -20.43
CA ILE A 497 25.03 -12.89 -19.04
C ILE A 497 26.28 -12.44 -18.28
N ALA A 498 27.39 -13.16 -18.40
CA ALA A 498 28.65 -12.78 -17.76
C ALA A 498 29.12 -11.38 -18.22
N ARG A 499 29.12 -11.11 -19.54
CA ARG A 499 29.47 -9.79 -20.09
C ARG A 499 28.54 -8.69 -19.59
N ALA A 500 27.24 -8.96 -19.48
CA ALA A 500 26.28 -8.01 -18.94
C ALA A 500 26.58 -7.67 -17.47
N LEU A 501 26.88 -8.67 -16.64
CA LEU A 501 27.26 -8.47 -15.24
C LEU A 501 28.56 -7.68 -15.10
N ASP A 502 29.57 -7.97 -15.93
CA ASP A 502 30.84 -7.24 -15.94
C ASP A 502 30.67 -5.78 -16.35
N ALA A 503 29.90 -5.52 -17.41
CA ALA A 503 29.60 -4.16 -17.87
C ALA A 503 28.85 -3.32 -16.83
N LEU A 504 28.10 -3.97 -15.94
CA LEU A 504 27.35 -3.35 -14.86
C LEU A 504 28.11 -3.30 -13.52
N GLY A 505 29.34 -3.82 -13.48
CA GLY A 505 30.21 -3.78 -12.30
C GLY A 505 29.71 -4.61 -11.13
N ALA A 506 29.09 -5.77 -11.39
CA ALA A 506 28.54 -6.64 -10.34
C ALA A 506 29.63 -7.19 -9.41
N GLY A 507 29.42 -7.14 -8.08
CA GLY A 507 30.38 -7.63 -7.08
C GLY A 507 29.82 -7.99 -5.70
N PRO A 508 30.67 -8.24 -4.69
CA PRO A 508 30.27 -8.81 -3.40
C PRO A 508 29.32 -7.97 -2.52
N GLY A 509 29.18 -6.67 -2.83
CA GLY A 509 28.21 -5.78 -2.17
C GLY A 509 26.81 -5.81 -2.78
N ASP A 510 26.61 -6.57 -3.86
CA ASP A 510 25.37 -6.58 -4.63
C ASP A 510 24.50 -7.81 -4.32
N LEU A 511 23.22 -7.71 -4.69
CA LEU A 511 22.20 -8.74 -4.52
C LEU A 511 21.70 -9.24 -5.88
N ALA A 512 21.58 -10.55 -6.06
CA ALA A 512 20.99 -11.18 -7.24
C ALA A 512 19.65 -11.86 -6.89
N LEU A 513 18.61 -11.59 -7.69
CA LEU A 513 17.23 -12.07 -7.52
C LEU A 513 16.76 -12.81 -8.78
N THR A 514 16.31 -14.06 -8.63
CA THR A 514 15.73 -14.87 -9.74
C THR A 514 14.93 -16.07 -9.21
N GLN A 515 14.21 -16.79 -10.08
CA GLN A 515 13.43 -17.98 -9.70
C GLN A 515 14.24 -19.28 -9.69
N GLY A 516 15.31 -19.39 -10.48
CA GLY A 516 16.21 -20.54 -10.47
C GLY A 516 15.81 -21.67 -11.42
N ALA A 517 15.02 -21.38 -12.44
CA ALA A 517 14.66 -22.35 -13.48
C ALA A 517 15.90 -22.80 -14.29
N SER A 518 15.81 -23.98 -14.90
CA SER A 518 16.86 -24.47 -15.82
C SER A 518 17.17 -23.47 -16.94
N GLY A 519 18.42 -23.38 -17.40
CA GLY A 519 18.80 -22.38 -18.41
C GLY A 519 19.12 -21.02 -17.80
N GLY A 520 18.43 -19.96 -18.25
CA GLY A 520 18.82 -18.57 -18.00
C GLY A 520 19.06 -18.24 -16.52
N ASP A 521 18.12 -18.60 -15.65
CA ASP A 521 18.20 -18.29 -14.21
C ASP A 521 19.40 -18.95 -13.53
N ILE A 522 19.63 -20.25 -13.77
CA ILE A 522 20.79 -20.96 -13.20
C ILE A 522 22.10 -20.41 -13.74
N LEU A 523 22.18 -20.12 -15.05
CA LEU A 523 23.37 -19.50 -15.65
C LEU A 523 23.67 -18.13 -15.04
N PHE A 524 22.63 -17.33 -14.78
CA PHE A 524 22.75 -16.05 -14.09
C PHE A 524 23.24 -16.22 -12.65
N LEU A 525 22.66 -17.14 -11.87
CA LEU A 525 23.09 -17.39 -10.50
C LEU A 525 24.53 -17.87 -10.41
N GLU A 526 24.97 -18.74 -11.31
CA GLU A 526 26.36 -19.20 -11.39
C GLU A 526 27.32 -18.04 -11.69
N ALA A 527 26.97 -17.17 -12.63
CA ALA A 527 27.77 -15.99 -12.97
C ALA A 527 27.83 -14.97 -11.81
N CYS A 528 26.72 -14.77 -11.09
CA CYS A 528 26.65 -13.94 -9.89
C CYS A 528 27.48 -14.53 -8.75
N ARG A 529 27.40 -15.86 -8.52
CA ARG A 529 28.20 -16.56 -7.51
C ARG A 529 29.70 -16.42 -7.77
N ALA A 530 30.12 -16.53 -9.02
CA ALA A 530 31.52 -16.35 -9.42
C ALA A 530 32.06 -14.93 -9.12
N ARG A 531 31.17 -13.94 -8.99
CA ARG A 531 31.48 -12.54 -8.64
C ARG A 531 31.25 -12.22 -7.15
N GLY A 532 30.86 -13.22 -6.35
CA GLY A 532 30.67 -13.08 -4.91
C GLY A 532 29.36 -12.41 -4.49
N LEU A 533 28.40 -12.24 -5.40
CA LEU A 533 27.11 -11.62 -5.06
C LEU A 533 26.35 -12.44 -4.01
N ARG A 534 25.57 -11.75 -3.18
CA ARG A 534 24.55 -12.41 -2.37
C ARG A 534 23.42 -12.89 -3.28
N LEU A 535 23.00 -14.14 -3.12
CA LEU A 535 21.99 -14.74 -4.00
C LEU A 535 20.69 -14.97 -3.22
N HIS A 536 19.56 -14.48 -3.74
CA HIS A 536 18.23 -14.86 -3.24
C HIS A 536 17.45 -15.58 -4.34
N LEU A 537 17.20 -16.86 -4.08
CA LEU A 537 16.28 -17.68 -4.85
C LEU A 537 14.85 -17.47 -4.35
N MET A 538 13.94 -17.11 -5.25
CA MET A 538 12.53 -16.86 -4.93
C MET A 538 11.65 -17.76 -5.79
N LEU A 539 11.09 -18.80 -5.18
CA LEU A 539 10.42 -19.88 -5.91
C LEU A 539 8.90 -19.63 -6.01
N PRO A 540 8.28 -19.82 -7.19
CA PRO A 540 6.84 -19.67 -7.38
C PRO A 540 6.03 -20.80 -6.74
N LEU A 541 6.66 -21.94 -6.49
CA LEU A 541 6.05 -23.19 -6.03
C LEU A 541 6.90 -23.79 -4.91
N ASP A 542 6.34 -24.78 -4.22
CA ASP A 542 7.15 -25.61 -3.34
C ASP A 542 8.28 -26.26 -4.13
N GLU A 543 9.46 -26.35 -3.52
CA GLU A 543 10.69 -26.66 -4.23
C GLU A 543 10.66 -28.00 -5.00
N PRO A 544 10.10 -29.12 -4.49
CA PRO A 544 9.97 -30.34 -5.27
C PRO A 544 9.12 -30.14 -6.54
N GLU A 545 7.98 -29.45 -6.42
CA GLU A 545 7.10 -29.15 -7.56
C GLU A 545 7.79 -28.21 -8.56
N PHE A 546 8.54 -27.23 -8.06
CA PHE A 546 9.31 -26.32 -8.90
C PHE A 546 10.36 -27.05 -9.73
N ILE A 547 11.10 -27.99 -9.15
CA ILE A 547 12.09 -28.81 -9.85
C ILE A 547 11.42 -29.64 -10.95
N ASP A 548 10.30 -30.29 -10.64
CA ASP A 548 9.55 -31.11 -11.59
C ASP A 548 9.00 -30.31 -12.78
N ARG A 549 8.62 -29.04 -12.55
CA ARG A 549 8.00 -28.19 -13.59
C ARG A 549 8.98 -27.29 -14.35
N SER A 550 10.06 -26.85 -13.71
CA SER A 550 10.91 -25.75 -14.21
C SER A 550 12.38 -26.14 -14.39
N VAL A 551 12.75 -27.36 -13.98
CA VAL A 551 14.14 -27.84 -14.07
C VAL A 551 14.22 -29.14 -14.87
N LEU A 552 13.46 -30.16 -14.50
CA LEU A 552 13.53 -31.49 -15.10
C LEU A 552 13.01 -31.61 -16.56
N PRO A 553 11.98 -30.86 -17.01
CA PRO A 553 11.45 -31.02 -18.38
C PRO A 553 12.43 -30.60 -19.48
N SER A 554 13.45 -29.82 -19.14
CA SER A 554 14.43 -29.29 -20.08
C SER A 554 15.36 -30.36 -20.61
N ALA A 555 15.89 -30.17 -21.82
CA ALA A 555 16.95 -31.01 -22.34
C ALA A 555 18.14 -31.06 -21.36
N GLY A 556 18.52 -32.26 -20.92
CA GLY A 556 19.52 -32.46 -19.87
C GLY A 556 19.03 -32.19 -18.44
N GLY A 557 17.72 -32.30 -18.16
CA GLY A 557 17.12 -31.91 -16.88
C GLY A 557 17.79 -32.43 -15.61
N GLN A 558 18.38 -33.64 -15.62
CA GLN A 558 19.16 -34.16 -14.47
C GLN A 558 20.40 -33.31 -14.17
N GLN A 559 21.14 -32.91 -15.21
CA GLN A 559 22.30 -32.03 -15.07
C GLN A 559 21.88 -30.65 -14.53
N TRP A 560 20.74 -30.12 -14.98
CA TRP A 560 20.19 -28.87 -14.45
C TRP A 560 19.78 -28.99 -12.98
N ARG A 561 19.23 -30.14 -12.56
CA ARG A 561 18.89 -30.41 -11.16
C ARG A 561 20.14 -30.45 -10.28
N ASP A 562 21.22 -31.07 -10.74
CA ASP A 562 22.48 -31.11 -10.00
C ASP A 562 23.07 -29.69 -9.83
N ARG A 563 23.01 -28.86 -10.88
CA ARG A 563 23.41 -27.45 -10.83
C ARG A 563 22.54 -26.62 -9.89
N TYR A 564 21.22 -26.83 -9.92
CA TYR A 564 20.28 -26.20 -9.00
C TYR A 564 20.65 -26.51 -7.55
N TYR A 565 20.88 -27.79 -7.21
CA TYR A 565 21.28 -28.17 -5.84
C TYR A 565 22.67 -27.63 -5.47
N ALA A 566 23.61 -27.55 -6.42
CA ALA A 566 24.91 -26.94 -6.18
C ALA A 566 24.81 -25.43 -5.89
N ILE A 567 23.87 -24.72 -6.50
CA ILE A 567 23.58 -23.32 -6.16
C ILE A 567 22.89 -23.23 -4.80
N ARG A 568 21.84 -24.03 -4.57
CA ARG A 568 21.10 -24.08 -3.30
C ARG A 568 22.01 -24.32 -2.10
N GLY A 569 22.95 -25.25 -2.22
CA GLY A 569 23.90 -25.57 -1.14
C GLY A 569 24.90 -24.45 -0.82
N GLY A 570 25.03 -23.46 -1.70
CA GLY A 570 25.94 -22.31 -1.52
C GLY A 570 25.25 -20.99 -1.19
N LEU A 571 23.94 -20.97 -0.95
CA LEU A 571 23.22 -19.73 -0.62
C LEU A 571 23.53 -19.27 0.81
N GLN A 572 23.59 -17.95 1.01
CA GLN A 572 23.68 -17.35 2.35
C GLN A 572 22.35 -17.43 3.10
N ASP A 573 21.23 -17.37 2.38
CA ASP A 573 19.88 -17.46 2.92
C ASP A 573 19.12 -18.61 2.24
N PRO A 574 18.21 -19.31 2.94
CA PRO A 574 17.40 -20.34 2.30
C PRO A 574 16.52 -19.76 1.18
N PRO A 575 16.17 -20.57 0.15
CA PRO A 575 15.22 -20.15 -0.87
C PRO A 575 13.92 -19.66 -0.23
N ARG A 576 13.37 -18.57 -0.77
CA ARG A 576 12.09 -18.01 -0.32
C ARG A 576 10.98 -18.63 -1.17
N ILE A 577 10.00 -19.26 -0.54
CA ILE A 577 8.95 -20.01 -1.23
C ILE A 577 7.66 -19.18 -1.22
N MET A 578 7.16 -18.79 -2.40
CA MET A 578 6.04 -17.86 -2.53
C MET A 578 4.75 -18.35 -1.82
N PRO A 579 4.30 -19.61 -1.96
CA PRO A 579 3.16 -20.12 -1.19
C PRO A 579 3.30 -20.02 0.34
N VAL A 580 4.53 -20.12 0.86
CA VAL A 580 4.81 -20.01 2.29
C VAL A 580 4.79 -18.55 2.75
N GLU A 581 5.39 -17.65 1.97
CA GLU A 581 5.54 -16.25 2.35
C GLU A 581 4.27 -15.41 2.08
N LEU A 582 3.63 -15.63 0.92
CA LEU A 582 2.48 -14.84 0.46
C LEU A 582 1.16 -15.61 0.46
N GLY A 583 1.18 -16.91 0.73
CA GLY A 583 0.02 -17.79 0.57
C GLY A 583 -0.19 -18.29 -0.85
N PRO A 584 -1.25 -19.07 -1.10
CA PRO A 584 -1.54 -19.57 -2.43
C PRO A 584 -1.93 -18.42 -3.38
N PRO A 585 -1.72 -18.56 -4.70
CA PRO A 585 -2.15 -17.54 -5.65
C PRO A 585 -3.66 -17.22 -5.50
N PRO A 586 -4.03 -15.93 -5.61
CA PRO A 586 -5.42 -15.50 -5.46
C PRO A 586 -6.30 -16.16 -6.52
N ARG A 587 -7.58 -16.34 -6.19
CA ARG A 587 -8.58 -16.80 -7.16
C ARG A 587 -8.77 -15.71 -8.22
N THR A 588 -8.87 -16.14 -9.46
CA THR A 588 -9.31 -15.31 -10.59
C THR A 588 -10.74 -15.74 -10.91
N GLY A 589 -11.65 -14.82 -11.27
CA GLY A 589 -13.07 -15.12 -11.47
C GLY A 589 -13.36 -16.47 -12.15
N GLY A 590 -14.29 -17.24 -11.59
CA GLY A 590 -14.47 -18.68 -11.88
C GLY A 590 -13.66 -19.59 -10.95
N ASP A 591 -13.37 -20.82 -11.38
CA ASP A 591 -12.56 -21.81 -10.62
C ASP A 591 -11.04 -21.63 -10.80
N GLY A 592 -10.60 -20.61 -11.54
CA GLY A 592 -9.19 -20.35 -11.85
C GLY A 592 -8.41 -19.71 -10.70
N ARG A 593 -7.08 -19.87 -10.72
CA ARG A 593 -6.14 -19.13 -9.86
C ARG A 593 -5.16 -18.34 -10.72
N ALA A 594 -4.64 -17.24 -10.17
CA ALA A 594 -3.56 -16.49 -10.81
C ALA A 594 -2.35 -17.40 -11.05
N ASP A 595 -1.65 -17.17 -12.16
CA ASP A 595 -0.47 -17.97 -12.50
C ASP A 595 0.65 -17.75 -11.46
N PRO A 596 1.18 -18.83 -10.85
CA PRO A 596 2.17 -18.71 -9.79
C PRO A 596 3.51 -18.14 -10.27
N PHE A 597 3.89 -18.32 -11.54
CA PHE A 597 5.12 -17.77 -12.11
C PHE A 597 4.98 -16.28 -12.39
N GLU A 598 3.83 -15.85 -12.92
CA GLU A 598 3.53 -14.43 -13.11
C GLU A 598 3.51 -13.67 -11.77
N ARG A 599 2.86 -14.26 -10.76
CA ARG A 599 2.86 -13.71 -9.39
C ARG A 599 4.26 -13.64 -8.79
N CYS A 600 5.08 -14.67 -8.98
CA CYS A 600 6.45 -14.70 -8.47
C CYS A 600 7.36 -13.67 -9.18
N ASN A 601 7.14 -13.42 -10.47
CA ASN A 601 7.82 -12.36 -11.21
C ASN A 601 7.46 -10.95 -10.68
N LEU A 602 6.18 -10.71 -10.33
CA LEU A 602 5.78 -9.48 -9.64
C LEU A 602 6.47 -9.37 -8.28
N TRP A 603 6.53 -10.47 -7.54
CA TRP A 603 7.20 -10.52 -6.24
C TRP A 603 8.71 -10.24 -6.32
N LEU A 604 9.39 -10.80 -7.32
CA LEU A 604 10.79 -10.49 -7.63
C LEU A 604 10.98 -9.00 -7.97
N LEU A 605 10.11 -8.46 -8.82
CA LEU A 605 10.16 -7.06 -9.24
C LEU A 605 9.98 -6.10 -8.06
N TYR A 606 8.94 -6.29 -7.24
CA TYR A 606 8.69 -5.45 -6.07
C TYR A 606 9.78 -5.61 -5.00
N THR A 607 10.32 -6.82 -4.83
CA THR A 607 11.47 -7.04 -3.93
C THR A 607 12.70 -6.29 -4.42
N ALA A 608 12.96 -6.28 -5.74
CA ALA A 608 14.08 -5.55 -6.31
C ALA A 608 13.92 -4.04 -6.15
N LEU A 609 12.76 -3.52 -6.56
CA LEU A 609 12.43 -2.10 -6.55
C LEU A 609 12.44 -1.51 -5.15
N ALA A 610 12.01 -2.26 -4.13
CA ALA A 610 12.00 -1.78 -2.77
C ALA A 610 13.39 -1.45 -2.20
N TRP A 611 14.48 -2.00 -2.76
CA TRP A 611 15.83 -1.57 -2.37
C TRP A 611 16.22 -0.17 -2.88
N GLY A 612 15.38 0.42 -3.74
CA GLY A 612 15.58 1.71 -4.39
C GLY A 612 15.58 1.56 -5.90
N ILE A 613 14.76 2.36 -6.59
CA ILE A 613 14.60 2.35 -8.05
C ILE A 613 15.95 2.48 -8.75
N ASP A 614 16.83 3.34 -8.24
CA ASP A 614 18.17 3.57 -8.79
C ASP A 614 19.15 2.41 -8.58
N LYS A 615 18.87 1.47 -7.68
CA LYS A 615 19.75 0.32 -7.43
C LYS A 615 19.47 -0.85 -8.38
N VAL A 616 18.30 -0.89 -9.01
CA VAL A 616 17.89 -2.03 -9.82
C VAL A 616 18.61 -2.08 -11.17
N ARG A 617 19.08 -3.27 -11.54
CA ARG A 617 19.62 -3.64 -12.85
C ARG A 617 18.88 -4.88 -13.34
N PHE A 618 18.06 -4.74 -14.37
CA PHE A 618 17.34 -5.88 -14.93
C PHE A 618 18.10 -6.46 -16.12
N ILE A 619 18.39 -7.76 -16.06
CA ILE A 619 18.97 -8.53 -17.15
C ILE A 619 17.92 -9.55 -17.59
N CYS A 620 17.57 -9.59 -18.88
CA CYS A 620 16.66 -10.60 -19.38
C CYS A 620 17.19 -11.32 -20.61
N LEU A 621 17.04 -12.65 -20.62
CA LEU A 621 17.34 -13.53 -21.76
C LEU A 621 16.02 -13.93 -22.42
N TRP A 622 15.58 -13.16 -23.41
CA TRP A 622 14.21 -13.22 -23.91
C TRP A 622 14.16 -12.96 -25.42
N ASN A 623 13.26 -13.64 -26.14
CA ASN A 623 13.13 -13.55 -27.59
C ASN A 623 12.19 -12.42 -28.06
N GLY A 624 11.72 -11.57 -27.15
CA GLY A 624 10.75 -10.52 -27.48
C GLY A 624 9.30 -11.00 -27.63
N GLU A 625 9.01 -12.29 -27.43
CA GLU A 625 7.67 -12.87 -27.59
C GLU A 625 7.11 -13.39 -26.25
N GLY A 626 5.83 -13.10 -25.97
CA GLY A 626 5.13 -13.51 -24.73
C GLY A 626 4.04 -12.51 -24.32
N GLY A 627 2.99 -13.00 -23.66
CA GLY A 627 1.67 -12.33 -23.52
C GLY A 627 1.61 -11.01 -22.74
N ASP A 628 0.48 -10.31 -22.91
CA ASP A 628 0.19 -8.97 -22.36
C ASP A 628 -0.21 -8.94 -20.87
N GLY A 629 -0.25 -10.11 -20.20
CA GLY A 629 -0.64 -10.25 -18.80
C GLY A 629 0.39 -9.69 -17.80
N PRO A 630 -0.05 -9.23 -16.62
CA PRO A 630 0.83 -8.79 -15.54
C PRO A 630 1.69 -9.96 -15.04
N GLY A 631 3.00 -9.74 -14.87
CA GLY A 631 3.93 -10.75 -14.33
C GLY A 631 4.69 -11.59 -15.37
N GLY A 632 4.41 -11.49 -16.67
CA GLY A 632 5.28 -12.07 -17.70
C GLY A 632 6.64 -11.37 -17.85
N THR A 633 7.62 -11.99 -18.51
CA THR A 633 8.93 -11.35 -18.82
C THR A 633 8.77 -10.04 -19.60
N ALA A 634 7.79 -9.96 -20.51
CA ALA A 634 7.44 -8.73 -21.24
C ALA A 634 6.90 -7.63 -20.31
N HIS A 635 6.08 -8.00 -19.32
CA HIS A 635 5.59 -7.07 -18.30
C HIS A 635 6.75 -6.56 -17.43
N MET A 636 7.61 -7.46 -16.92
CA MET A 636 8.79 -7.07 -16.14
C MET A 636 9.72 -6.14 -16.94
N TYR A 637 9.97 -6.44 -18.22
CA TYR A 637 10.76 -5.58 -19.11
C TYR A 637 10.17 -4.17 -19.18
N ARG A 638 8.88 -4.06 -19.50
CA ARG A 638 8.19 -2.76 -19.64
C ARG A 638 8.22 -1.99 -18.33
N GLU A 639 7.94 -2.65 -17.21
CA GLU A 639 7.82 -1.98 -15.92
C GLU A 639 9.18 -1.50 -15.39
N VAL A 640 10.23 -2.32 -15.49
CA VAL A 640 11.59 -1.87 -15.15
C VAL A 640 12.04 -0.77 -16.11
N LYS A 641 11.80 -0.91 -17.42
CA LYS A 641 12.18 0.11 -18.40
C LYS A 641 11.50 1.45 -18.11
N ARG A 642 10.21 1.43 -17.75
CA ARG A 642 9.42 2.61 -17.39
C ARG A 642 9.94 3.29 -16.12
N ARG A 643 10.25 2.52 -15.07
CA ARG A 643 10.64 3.07 -13.77
C ARG A 643 12.12 3.45 -13.66
N THR A 644 13.02 2.65 -14.24
CA THR A 644 14.47 2.78 -14.02
C THR A 644 15.23 3.15 -15.28
N GLY A 645 14.69 2.86 -16.47
CA GLY A 645 15.39 2.95 -17.75
C GLY A 645 16.52 1.93 -17.96
N ARG A 646 16.88 1.15 -16.93
CA ARG A 646 18.10 0.31 -16.83
C ARG A 646 17.78 -1.17 -17.06
N VAL A 647 17.62 -1.53 -18.34
CA VAL A 647 17.39 -2.90 -18.79
C VAL A 647 18.48 -3.34 -19.75
N THR A 648 19.07 -4.50 -19.48
CA THR A 648 19.98 -5.21 -20.40
C THR A 648 19.22 -6.38 -21.01
N TRP A 649 18.79 -6.22 -22.26
CA TRP A 649 18.07 -7.26 -22.99
C TRP A 649 19.03 -8.07 -23.85
N LEU A 650 19.15 -9.35 -23.52
CA LEU A 650 19.85 -10.34 -24.31
C LEU A 650 18.84 -11.00 -25.26
N ASP A 651 18.62 -10.38 -26.43
CA ASP A 651 17.66 -10.86 -27.42
C ASP A 651 18.15 -12.17 -28.06
N THR A 652 17.49 -13.27 -27.72
CA THR A 652 17.88 -14.61 -28.17
C THR A 652 17.78 -14.81 -29.69
N ARG A 653 17.08 -13.92 -30.41
CA ARG A 653 16.98 -13.95 -31.88
C ARG A 653 18.19 -13.35 -32.58
N THR A 654 18.95 -12.50 -31.89
CA THR A 654 20.13 -11.81 -32.44
C THR A 654 21.41 -12.23 -31.74
N LEU A 655 21.31 -12.79 -30.54
CA LEU A 655 22.44 -13.26 -29.77
C LEU A 655 23.10 -14.51 -30.40
N TRP A 656 22.38 -15.25 -31.26
CA TRP A 656 22.90 -16.46 -31.89
C TRP A 656 22.20 -16.92 -33.17
#